data_AF-A0A514EC14-F1
#
_entry.id   AF-A0A514EC14-F1
#
_cell.length_a   1.000
_cell.length_b   1.000
_cell.length_c   1.000
_cell.angle_alpha   90.00
_cell.angle_beta   90.00
_cell.angle_gamma   90.00
#
_symmetry.space_group_name_H-M   'P 1'
#
loop_
_entity.id
_entity.type
_entity.pdbx_description
1 polymer ?
#
loop_
_entity_poly.entity_id
_entity_poly.type
_entity_poly.pdbx_seq_one_letter_code
_entity_poly.pdbx_strand_id
1 'polypeptide(L)'
;MSTSNTHGSVLVGNERYVYLQKLAADADRLFLAVAAFVGLIGLAIAWRQGLWTPWLAVTLPTLVVIALQVQLYPGTLLSRCTMALGLMVLAAVLIQQAGGMTEIHFGVIVLIALLLYYRDWRPIVVASAAIAVHHVLFFWLQHRGLPLRAFAADAGIGILAMHAGYVMVEAGILMAMAVQMRKQLLDVGHEPRELALLARAIARKQALPASIRGLTLPEGSIAHTLVVASEQLLSSHAQEAQAQHENLRIRTALENVTANVMIADAERNIVYVNKPLARMLSAAQDDLRRELPGFDANELLGRNIDMFHKRPEHQAKLLATLQHTHTAQIRVGGRSMRLIINPVIGDASERQGFVVEWSDRTDEIQVEEEVTQIVRAASAGDLDSRIGLDGKQGFFLLLAQQLNTLLDNNADGLARISRLLSALSQGDLTARMDGDLHGVFARIRDDANATALQLATIVRQIQGASDSINSSAGEIATGNDDLSRRTEQQVASLEETAASLEELTSTVKQNAEHARQANQLAVGAAAVATQGGEVVDQVVSTMSGIETSSKKIADIISVIDGIAFQTNILALNAAVEAARAGEQGRGFAVVASEVRTLAQRSANAAKEIKGLIDDSVGRVAEGSALVDRAGRTMQEIVASVQRVTDIMGEISTASQEQSAGIEQVNRTVTQMDEATQQNAALVEQATASARSMESQAGELARAVASFTLVPRGPAGAAGNVAILHPGYKKAEHGR
;
A
#
# COMPACT_ATOMS: atom_id res chain seq x y z
N MET A 1 -21.49 -49.51 50.00
CA MET A 1 -21.08 -50.91 49.84
C MET A 1 -21.88 -51.50 48.69
N SER A 2 -21.19 -51.99 47.67
CA SER A 2 -21.65 -52.69 46.45
C SER A 2 -22.50 -51.94 45.41
N THR A 3 -21.80 -51.39 44.42
CA THR A 3 -22.22 -51.21 43.03
C THR A 3 -22.33 -52.57 42.32
N SER A 4 -23.52 -53.00 41.90
CA SER A 4 -23.67 -53.89 40.73
C SER A 4 -25.15 -53.96 40.29
N ASN A 5 -25.36 -54.10 38.97
CA ASN A 5 -26.64 -54.24 38.24
C ASN A 5 -27.39 -52.96 37.80
N THR A 6 -26.66 -51.98 37.29
CA THR A 6 -27.19 -50.86 36.48
C THR A 6 -27.22 -51.12 34.97
N HIS A 7 -27.03 -52.36 34.49
CA HIS A 7 -27.14 -52.69 33.06
C HIS A 7 -28.31 -53.62 32.69
N GLY A 8 -28.93 -54.32 33.66
CA GLY A 8 -30.19 -55.05 33.43
C GLY A 8 -31.44 -54.16 33.57
N SER A 9 -31.36 -53.08 34.35
CA SER A 9 -32.51 -52.24 34.71
C SER A 9 -33.00 -51.31 33.59
N VAL A 10 -32.12 -50.98 32.64
CA VAL A 10 -32.42 -50.07 31.52
C VAL A 10 -33.10 -50.79 30.35
N LEU A 11 -32.80 -52.08 30.13
CA LEU A 11 -33.37 -52.88 29.04
C LEU A 11 -34.78 -53.42 29.36
N VAL A 12 -35.13 -53.60 30.63
CA VAL A 12 -36.44 -54.15 31.06
C VAL A 12 -37.42 -53.04 31.47
N GLY A 13 -36.94 -51.81 31.71
CA GLY A 13 -37.77 -50.64 31.99
C GLY A 13 -38.31 -50.60 33.43
N ASN A 14 -37.41 -50.75 34.42
CA ASN A 14 -37.76 -50.60 35.83
C ASN A 14 -38.15 -49.15 36.17
N GLU A 15 -39.03 -48.98 37.15
CA GLU A 15 -39.43 -47.66 37.64
C GLU A 15 -38.34 -46.98 38.47
N ARG A 16 -38.28 -45.65 38.42
CA ARG A 16 -37.26 -44.85 39.13
C ARG A 16 -37.42 -44.92 40.65
N TYR A 17 -38.66 -45.06 41.14
CA TYR A 17 -38.98 -45.13 42.56
C TYR A 17 -39.54 -46.52 42.89
N VAL A 18 -38.99 -47.14 43.94
CA VAL A 18 -39.28 -48.54 44.31
C VAL A 18 -40.78 -48.76 44.57
N TYR A 19 -41.47 -47.78 45.17
CA TYR A 19 -42.89 -47.89 45.46
C TYR A 19 -43.76 -47.88 44.19
N LEU A 20 -43.34 -47.17 43.12
CA LEU A 20 -44.02 -47.23 41.81
C LEU A 20 -43.84 -48.59 41.15
N GLN A 21 -42.64 -49.18 41.28
CA GLN A 21 -42.37 -50.51 40.77
C GLN A 21 -43.24 -51.56 41.46
N LYS A 22 -43.40 -51.45 42.79
CA LYS A 22 -44.27 -52.33 43.58
C LYS A 22 -45.74 -52.18 43.18
N LEU A 23 -46.22 -50.94 43.04
CA LEU A 23 -47.59 -50.67 42.59
C LEU A 23 -47.86 -51.31 41.20
N ALA A 24 -46.92 -51.18 40.28
CA ALA A 24 -47.00 -51.81 38.97
C ALA A 24 -46.98 -53.34 39.04
N ALA A 25 -46.17 -53.93 39.93
CA ALA A 25 -46.13 -55.38 40.13
C ALA A 25 -47.43 -55.94 40.73
N ASP A 26 -48.06 -55.20 41.65
CA ASP A 26 -49.36 -55.58 42.21
C ASP A 26 -50.49 -55.42 41.18
N ALA A 27 -50.42 -54.38 40.35
CA ALA A 27 -51.30 -54.20 39.19
C ALA A 27 -51.16 -55.34 38.18
N ASP A 28 -49.93 -55.79 37.88
CA ASP A 28 -49.68 -56.94 37.00
C ASP A 28 -50.39 -58.22 37.50
N ARG A 29 -50.34 -58.48 38.81
CA ARG A 29 -51.02 -59.65 39.41
C ARG A 29 -52.55 -59.53 39.32
N LEU A 30 -53.08 -58.34 39.58
CA LEU A 30 -54.51 -58.07 39.45
C LEU A 30 -54.97 -58.28 38.00
N PHE A 31 -54.25 -57.71 37.03
CA PHE A 31 -54.62 -57.83 35.62
C PHE A 31 -54.36 -59.21 35.04
N LEU A 32 -53.44 -60.00 35.60
CA LEU A 32 -53.33 -61.40 35.25
C LEU A 32 -54.60 -62.17 35.62
N ALA A 33 -55.21 -61.86 36.78
CA ALA A 33 -56.49 -62.43 37.17
C ALA A 33 -57.64 -61.93 36.28
N VAL A 34 -57.65 -60.63 35.91
CA VAL A 34 -58.63 -60.08 34.96
C VAL A 34 -58.50 -60.74 33.58
N ALA A 35 -57.28 -60.88 33.05
CA ALA A 35 -57.02 -61.54 31.78
C ALA A 35 -57.50 -63.00 31.79
N ALA A 36 -57.22 -63.74 32.88
CA ALA A 36 -57.72 -65.09 33.06
C ALA A 36 -59.26 -65.14 33.08
N PHE A 37 -59.91 -64.19 33.75
CA PHE A 37 -61.37 -64.09 33.79
C PHE A 37 -61.98 -63.78 32.40
N VAL A 38 -61.41 -62.82 31.67
CA VAL A 38 -61.79 -62.50 30.27
C VAL A 38 -61.58 -63.72 29.38
N GLY A 39 -60.48 -64.44 29.56
CA GLY A 39 -60.19 -65.70 28.86
C GLY A 39 -61.21 -66.81 29.16
N LEU A 40 -61.68 -66.94 30.40
CA LEU A 40 -62.73 -67.87 30.80
C LEU A 40 -64.10 -67.52 30.19
N ILE A 41 -64.43 -66.22 30.09
CA ILE A 41 -65.62 -65.77 29.35
C ILE A 41 -65.50 -66.19 27.88
N GLY A 42 -64.33 -65.97 27.27
CA GLY A 42 -64.07 -66.41 25.89
C GLY A 42 -64.16 -67.92 25.72
N LEU A 43 -63.76 -68.69 26.73
CA LEU A 43 -63.88 -70.16 26.72
C LEU A 43 -65.34 -70.59 26.78
N ALA A 44 -66.15 -69.94 27.63
CA ALA A 44 -67.58 -70.23 27.75
C ALA A 44 -68.33 -69.89 26.45
N ILE A 45 -67.96 -68.80 25.77
CA ILE A 45 -68.54 -68.44 24.46
C ILE A 45 -68.07 -69.43 23.38
N ALA A 46 -66.79 -69.82 23.37
CA ALA A 46 -66.26 -70.84 22.46
C ALA A 46 -67.02 -72.17 22.61
N TRP A 47 -67.26 -72.60 23.86
CA TRP A 47 -68.02 -73.80 24.18
C TRP A 47 -69.45 -73.71 23.65
N ARG A 48 -70.12 -72.57 23.85
CA ARG A 48 -71.53 -72.37 23.47
C ARG A 48 -71.74 -72.19 21.96
N GLN A 49 -70.83 -71.50 21.26
CA GLN A 49 -70.98 -71.16 19.84
C GLN A 49 -70.14 -72.04 18.89
N GLY A 50 -69.32 -72.96 19.41
CA GLY A 50 -68.46 -73.84 18.63
C GLY A 50 -67.22 -73.17 18.02
N LEU A 51 -66.94 -71.91 18.37
CA LEU A 51 -65.81 -71.11 17.86
C LEU A 51 -64.53 -71.37 18.68
N TRP A 52 -64.01 -72.59 18.59
CA TRP A 52 -62.82 -73.05 19.33
C TRP A 52 -61.50 -72.51 18.79
N THR A 53 -61.42 -72.26 17.49
CA THR A 53 -60.16 -71.88 16.83
C THR A 53 -59.59 -70.55 17.32
N PRO A 54 -60.35 -69.45 17.49
CA PRO A 54 -59.78 -68.19 17.99
C PRO A 54 -59.35 -68.31 19.46
N TRP A 55 -60.04 -69.14 20.24
CA TRP A 55 -59.70 -69.34 21.64
C TRP A 55 -58.37 -70.12 21.80
N LEU A 56 -58.25 -71.27 21.13
CA LEU A 56 -57.04 -72.10 21.23
C LEU A 56 -55.82 -71.46 20.56
N ALA A 57 -55.99 -70.83 19.39
CA ALA A 57 -54.88 -70.29 18.61
C ALA A 57 -54.41 -68.90 19.07
N VAL A 58 -55.28 -68.11 19.71
CA VAL A 58 -54.97 -66.72 20.08
C VAL A 58 -55.11 -66.49 21.57
N THR A 59 -56.26 -66.82 22.18
CA THR A 59 -56.50 -66.53 23.60
C THR A 59 -55.55 -67.31 24.53
N LEU A 60 -55.44 -68.63 24.34
CA LEU A 60 -54.59 -69.46 25.21
C LEU A 60 -53.10 -69.06 25.14
N PRO A 61 -52.46 -68.89 23.96
CA PRO A 61 -51.09 -68.40 23.89
C PRO A 61 -50.92 -67.00 24.49
N THR A 62 -51.90 -66.11 24.28
CA THR A 62 -51.85 -64.75 24.85
C THR A 62 -51.83 -64.79 26.37
N LEU A 63 -52.68 -65.61 27.00
CA LEU A 63 -52.67 -65.78 28.46
C LEU A 63 -51.34 -66.33 28.98
N VAL A 64 -50.73 -67.28 28.28
CA VAL A 64 -49.42 -67.84 28.64
C VAL A 64 -48.34 -66.76 28.56
N VAL A 65 -48.31 -65.97 27.47
CA VAL A 65 -47.34 -64.88 27.30
C VAL A 65 -47.47 -63.84 28.40
N ILE A 66 -48.71 -63.41 28.70
CA ILE A 66 -48.96 -62.47 29.79
C ILE A 66 -48.50 -63.05 31.14
N ALA A 67 -48.88 -64.29 31.45
CA ALA A 67 -48.51 -64.95 32.71
C ALA A 67 -46.99 -65.05 32.88
N LEU A 68 -46.29 -65.46 31.83
CA LEU A 68 -44.83 -65.60 31.82
C LEU A 68 -44.15 -64.23 31.97
N GLN A 69 -44.66 -63.20 31.30
CA GLN A 69 -44.12 -61.84 31.42
C GLN A 69 -44.28 -61.26 32.82
N VAL A 70 -45.44 -61.47 33.46
CA VAL A 70 -45.70 -61.02 34.85
C VAL A 70 -44.83 -61.76 35.87
N GLN A 71 -44.56 -63.05 35.66
CA GLN A 71 -43.71 -63.81 36.57
C GLN A 71 -42.22 -63.45 36.45
N LEU A 72 -41.73 -63.27 35.22
CA LEU A 72 -40.31 -63.00 34.98
C LEU A 72 -39.93 -61.55 35.26
N TYR A 73 -40.81 -60.60 34.91
CA TYR A 73 -40.50 -59.17 34.95
C TYR A 73 -41.64 -58.34 35.56
N PRO A 74 -42.06 -58.60 36.81
CA PRO A 74 -43.18 -57.90 37.45
C PRO A 74 -42.91 -56.40 37.62
N GLY A 75 -43.92 -55.59 37.30
CA GLY A 75 -43.94 -54.15 37.48
C GLY A 75 -43.05 -53.35 36.53
N THR A 76 -42.57 -53.97 35.46
CA THR A 76 -41.69 -53.34 34.48
C THR A 76 -42.49 -52.65 33.38
N LEU A 77 -41.89 -51.74 32.61
CA LEU A 77 -42.59 -51.16 31.46
C LEU A 77 -42.99 -52.24 30.44
N LEU A 78 -42.10 -53.22 30.23
CA LEU A 78 -42.35 -54.32 29.31
C LEU A 78 -43.55 -55.16 29.76
N SER A 79 -43.65 -55.52 31.06
CA SER A 79 -44.82 -56.28 31.54
C SER A 79 -46.13 -55.53 31.38
N ARG A 80 -46.14 -54.23 31.70
CA ARG A 80 -47.33 -53.38 31.58
C ARG A 80 -47.82 -53.23 30.14
N CYS A 81 -46.90 -53.00 29.20
CA CYS A 81 -47.24 -52.87 27.79
C CYS A 81 -47.69 -54.22 27.20
N THR A 82 -47.04 -55.33 27.57
CA THR A 82 -47.46 -56.69 27.16
C THR A 82 -48.83 -57.04 27.72
N MET A 83 -49.12 -56.70 28.99
CA MET A 83 -50.43 -56.89 29.59
C MET A 83 -51.51 -56.10 28.85
N ALA A 84 -51.26 -54.81 28.59
CA ALA A 84 -52.19 -53.94 27.88
C ALA A 84 -52.48 -54.44 26.45
N LEU A 85 -51.45 -54.82 25.70
CA LEU A 85 -51.60 -55.41 24.37
C LEU A 85 -52.37 -56.73 24.44
N GLY A 86 -52.02 -57.59 25.40
CA GLY A 86 -52.66 -58.88 25.60
C GLY A 86 -54.14 -58.78 25.94
N LEU A 87 -54.55 -57.83 26.79
CA LEU A 87 -55.96 -57.55 27.07
C LEU A 87 -56.72 -57.10 25.82
N MET A 88 -56.10 -56.31 24.94
CA MET A 88 -56.73 -55.90 23.67
C MET A 88 -56.87 -57.06 22.70
N VAL A 89 -55.89 -57.98 22.65
CA VAL A 89 -55.98 -59.21 21.86
C VAL A 89 -57.12 -60.10 22.38
N LEU A 90 -57.24 -60.26 23.70
CA LEU A 90 -58.34 -61.02 24.31
C LEU A 90 -59.71 -60.39 24.02
N ALA A 91 -59.81 -59.06 24.12
CA ALA A 91 -61.01 -58.32 23.78
C ALA A 91 -61.38 -58.47 22.29
N ALA A 92 -60.40 -58.38 21.39
CA ALA A 92 -60.60 -58.60 19.95
C ALA A 92 -61.13 -60.00 19.64
N VAL A 93 -60.61 -61.04 20.30
CA VAL A 93 -61.12 -62.41 20.16
C VAL A 93 -62.56 -62.52 20.67
N LEU A 94 -62.88 -61.90 21.81
CA LEU A 94 -64.25 -61.87 22.33
C LEU A 94 -65.22 -61.18 21.38
N ILE A 95 -64.83 -60.04 20.79
CA ILE A 95 -65.61 -59.34 19.77
C ILE A 95 -65.88 -60.27 18.59
N GLN A 96 -64.86 -60.99 18.12
CA GLN A 96 -65.01 -61.95 17.04
C GLN A 96 -65.92 -63.13 17.39
N GLN A 97 -65.78 -63.71 18.58
CA GLN A 97 -66.63 -64.80 19.07
C GLN A 97 -68.08 -64.36 19.32
N ALA A 98 -68.27 -63.08 19.63
CA ALA A 98 -69.59 -62.46 19.77
C ALA A 98 -70.19 -62.00 18.42
N GLY A 99 -69.47 -62.18 17.31
CA GLY A 99 -69.94 -61.79 15.99
C GLY A 99 -69.95 -60.29 15.72
N GLY A 100 -69.12 -59.51 16.42
CA GLY A 100 -69.00 -58.06 16.21
C GLY A 100 -70.07 -57.22 16.93
N MET A 101 -70.76 -57.77 17.94
CA MET A 101 -71.77 -57.03 18.73
C MET A 101 -71.19 -55.78 19.39
N THR A 102 -71.92 -54.68 19.32
CA THR A 102 -71.52 -53.39 19.90
C THR A 102 -71.46 -53.43 21.43
N GLU A 103 -72.28 -54.26 22.10
CA GLU A 103 -72.26 -54.42 23.54
C GLU A 103 -70.91 -54.94 24.06
N ILE A 104 -70.26 -55.82 23.29
CA ILE A 104 -68.94 -56.38 23.63
C ILE A 104 -67.82 -55.38 23.37
N HIS A 105 -68.01 -54.43 22.45
CA HIS A 105 -67.04 -53.35 22.22
C HIS A 105 -66.92 -52.40 23.42
N PHE A 106 -67.98 -52.20 24.22
CA PHE A 106 -67.86 -51.45 25.47
C PHE A 106 -66.88 -52.11 26.45
N GLY A 107 -66.65 -53.42 26.34
CA GLY A 107 -65.61 -54.12 27.11
C GLY A 107 -64.20 -53.59 26.85
N VAL A 108 -63.91 -53.10 25.63
CA VAL A 108 -62.61 -52.49 25.29
C VAL A 108 -62.40 -51.22 26.10
N ILE A 109 -63.40 -50.34 26.14
CA ILE A 109 -63.41 -49.08 26.91
C ILE A 109 -63.12 -49.38 28.38
N VAL A 110 -63.84 -50.35 28.96
CA VAL A 110 -63.64 -50.75 30.37
C VAL A 110 -62.23 -51.29 30.61
N LEU A 111 -61.71 -52.15 29.72
CA LEU A 111 -60.37 -52.71 29.86
C LEU A 111 -59.26 -51.66 29.71
N ILE A 112 -59.40 -50.70 28.79
CA ILE A 112 -58.45 -49.58 28.64
C ILE A 112 -58.53 -48.67 29.87
N ALA A 113 -59.73 -48.33 30.34
CA ALA A 113 -59.92 -47.52 31.54
C ALA A 113 -59.33 -48.19 32.80
N LEU A 114 -59.42 -49.52 32.92
CA LEU A 114 -58.80 -50.26 34.02
C LEU A 114 -57.28 -50.06 34.07
N LEU A 115 -56.60 -49.90 32.92
CA LEU A 115 -55.15 -49.65 32.87
C LEU A 115 -54.72 -48.37 33.60
N LEU A 116 -55.64 -47.44 33.92
CA LEU A 116 -55.39 -46.33 34.84
C LEU A 116 -54.82 -46.77 36.20
N TYR A 117 -55.08 -48.02 36.62
CA TYR A 117 -54.54 -48.56 37.86
C TYR A 117 -53.00 -48.58 37.87
N TYR A 118 -52.35 -48.77 36.71
CA TYR A 118 -50.90 -48.62 36.59
C TYR A 118 -50.42 -47.19 36.82
N ARG A 119 -51.32 -46.19 36.69
CA ARG A 119 -51.01 -44.76 36.74
C ARG A 119 -49.87 -44.39 35.79
N ASP A 120 -49.85 -45.05 34.64
CA ASP A 120 -48.90 -44.82 33.56
C ASP A 120 -49.68 -44.67 32.26
N TRP A 121 -49.39 -43.62 31.51
CA TRP A 121 -50.06 -43.36 30.25
C TRP A 121 -49.59 -44.29 29.13
N ARG A 122 -48.39 -44.87 29.24
CA ARG A 122 -47.76 -45.66 28.17
C ARG A 122 -48.55 -46.93 27.82
N PRO A 123 -49.01 -47.76 28.79
CA PRO A 123 -49.83 -48.94 28.47
C PRO A 123 -51.17 -48.58 27.82
N ILE A 124 -51.77 -47.44 28.18
CA ILE A 124 -53.03 -46.95 27.60
C ILE A 124 -52.84 -46.63 26.11
N VAL A 125 -51.72 -46.00 25.74
CA VAL A 125 -51.37 -45.73 24.34
C VAL A 125 -51.17 -47.03 23.57
N VAL A 126 -50.44 -48.00 24.14
CA VAL A 126 -50.21 -49.31 23.50
C VAL A 126 -51.54 -50.03 23.24
N ALA A 127 -52.45 -50.06 24.22
CA ALA A 127 -53.75 -50.68 24.06
C ALA A 127 -54.61 -49.96 23.00
N SER A 128 -54.69 -48.63 23.07
CA SER A 128 -55.49 -47.81 22.15
C SER A 128 -54.98 -47.94 20.71
N ALA A 129 -53.66 -47.94 20.50
CA ALA A 129 -53.06 -48.15 19.19
C ALA A 129 -53.33 -49.56 18.66
N ALA A 130 -53.17 -50.60 19.49
CA ALA A 130 -53.41 -51.98 19.09
C ALA A 130 -54.86 -52.21 18.65
N ILE A 131 -55.82 -51.68 19.41
CA ILE A 131 -57.24 -51.86 19.09
C ILE A 131 -57.66 -51.02 17.88
N ALA A 132 -57.11 -49.82 17.69
CA ALA A 132 -57.35 -49.00 16.49
C ALA A 132 -56.84 -49.70 15.23
N VAL A 133 -55.61 -50.25 15.27
CA VAL A 133 -55.03 -51.04 14.16
C VAL A 133 -55.89 -52.27 13.88
N HIS A 134 -56.31 -52.98 14.93
CA HIS A 134 -57.19 -54.14 14.79
C HIS A 134 -58.51 -53.77 14.10
N HIS A 135 -59.22 -52.73 14.55
CA HIS A 135 -60.52 -52.35 14.00
C HIS A 135 -60.42 -51.89 12.53
N VAL A 136 -59.42 -51.09 12.17
CA VAL A 136 -59.23 -50.65 10.79
C VAL A 136 -58.87 -51.83 9.88
N LEU A 137 -57.96 -52.70 10.32
CA LEU A 137 -57.53 -53.86 9.52
C LEU A 137 -58.67 -54.88 9.36
N PHE A 138 -59.36 -55.23 10.45
CA PHE A 138 -60.43 -56.22 10.42
C PHE A 138 -61.68 -55.70 9.71
N PHE A 139 -61.97 -54.40 9.75
CA PHE A 139 -63.01 -53.80 8.92
C PHE A 139 -62.78 -54.08 7.43
N TRP A 140 -61.55 -53.85 6.95
CA TRP A 140 -61.18 -54.11 5.55
C TRP A 140 -61.18 -55.59 5.19
N LEU A 141 -60.67 -56.45 6.08
CA LEU A 141 -60.65 -57.91 5.85
C LEU A 141 -62.06 -58.50 5.84
N GLN A 142 -62.95 -58.03 6.73
CA GLN A 142 -64.36 -58.43 6.80
C GLN A 142 -65.12 -58.02 5.53
N HIS A 143 -64.90 -56.80 5.01
CA HIS A 143 -65.51 -56.34 3.76
C HIS A 143 -65.03 -57.09 2.51
N ARG A 144 -63.88 -57.79 2.58
CA ARG A 144 -63.41 -58.69 1.53
C ARG A 144 -63.93 -60.13 1.65
N GLY A 145 -64.85 -60.38 2.58
CA GLY A 145 -65.52 -61.67 2.75
C GLY A 145 -64.74 -62.70 3.57
N LEU A 146 -63.65 -62.30 4.25
CA LEU A 146 -62.98 -63.19 5.19
C LEU A 146 -63.84 -63.40 6.46
N PRO A 147 -63.81 -64.60 7.08
CA PRO A 147 -64.63 -64.94 8.25
C PRO A 147 -64.11 -64.33 9.56
N LEU A 148 -63.73 -63.05 9.53
CA LEU A 148 -63.31 -62.26 10.68
C LEU A 148 -64.39 -61.21 10.95
N ARG A 149 -64.90 -61.16 12.19
CA ARG A 149 -66.00 -60.26 12.58
C ARG A 149 -65.51 -59.29 13.65
N ALA A 150 -65.09 -58.09 13.23
CA ALA A 150 -64.85 -57.00 14.17
C ALA A 150 -66.11 -56.14 14.32
N PHE A 151 -66.91 -55.96 13.26
CA PHE A 151 -68.13 -55.17 13.30
C PHE A 151 -69.36 -56.02 12.95
N ALA A 152 -70.56 -55.52 13.28
CA ALA A 152 -71.82 -56.10 12.80
C ALA A 152 -71.86 -56.17 11.25
N ALA A 153 -72.62 -57.12 10.69
CA ALA A 153 -72.56 -57.49 9.27
C ALA A 153 -72.90 -56.36 8.28
N ASP A 154 -73.55 -55.30 8.74
CA ASP A 154 -74.05 -54.14 8.00
C ASP A 154 -73.30 -52.83 8.30
N ALA A 155 -72.19 -52.90 9.06
CA ALA A 155 -71.45 -51.71 9.47
C ALA A 155 -70.64 -51.06 8.32
N GLY A 156 -70.98 -49.82 7.95
CA GLY A 156 -70.26 -49.03 6.95
C GLY A 156 -69.06 -48.24 7.50
N ILE A 157 -68.30 -47.61 6.59
CA ILE A 157 -67.10 -46.80 6.91
C ILE A 157 -67.40 -45.68 7.95
N GLY A 158 -68.62 -45.15 7.97
CA GLY A 158 -69.05 -44.13 8.94
C GLY A 158 -69.00 -44.61 10.40
N ILE A 159 -69.34 -45.88 10.66
CA ILE A 159 -69.27 -46.46 12.02
C ILE A 159 -67.82 -46.64 12.44
N LEU A 160 -66.93 -47.06 11.53
CA LEU A 160 -65.49 -47.16 11.79
C LEU A 160 -64.90 -45.78 12.16
N ALA A 161 -65.24 -44.73 11.41
CA ALA A 161 -64.77 -43.37 11.68
C ALA A 161 -65.28 -42.83 13.03
N MET A 162 -66.56 -43.04 13.34
CA MET A 162 -67.14 -42.65 14.63
C MET A 162 -66.48 -43.40 15.79
N HIS A 163 -66.28 -44.71 15.64
CA HIS A 163 -65.62 -45.55 16.65
C HIS A 163 -64.16 -45.13 16.89
N ALA A 164 -63.40 -44.85 15.82
CA ALA A 164 -62.04 -44.34 15.92
C ALA A 164 -61.98 -42.99 16.65
N GLY A 165 -62.96 -42.10 16.39
CA GLY A 165 -63.09 -40.82 17.10
C GLY A 165 -63.31 -40.98 18.60
N TYR A 166 -64.22 -41.89 19.02
CA TYR A 166 -64.45 -42.17 20.44
C TYR A 166 -63.21 -42.71 21.14
N VAL A 167 -62.53 -43.70 20.54
CA VAL A 167 -61.31 -44.28 21.11
C VAL A 167 -60.20 -43.23 21.24
N MET A 168 -60.06 -42.31 20.28
CA MET A 168 -59.08 -41.22 20.38
C MET A 168 -59.37 -40.25 21.52
N VAL A 169 -60.62 -39.82 21.67
CA VAL A 169 -61.04 -38.91 22.75
C VAL A 169 -60.89 -39.58 24.11
N GLU A 170 -61.35 -40.81 24.23
CA GLU A 170 -61.25 -41.60 25.46
C GLU A 170 -59.79 -41.84 25.86
N ALA A 171 -58.95 -42.30 24.92
CA ALA A 171 -57.53 -42.51 25.17
C ALA A 171 -56.86 -41.20 25.62
N GLY A 172 -57.20 -40.06 25.01
CA GLY A 172 -56.71 -38.74 25.43
C GLY A 172 -57.07 -38.40 26.87
N ILE A 173 -58.33 -38.60 27.27
CA ILE A 173 -58.81 -38.34 28.64
C ILE A 173 -58.11 -39.27 29.64
N LEU A 174 -58.05 -40.57 29.34
CA LEU A 174 -57.42 -41.57 30.21
C LEU A 174 -55.90 -41.32 30.34
N MET A 175 -55.23 -40.91 29.27
CA MET A 175 -53.81 -40.49 29.34
C MET A 175 -53.63 -39.28 30.25
N ALA A 176 -54.48 -38.25 30.11
CA ALA A 176 -54.42 -37.06 30.96
C ALA A 176 -54.67 -37.42 32.44
N MET A 177 -55.66 -38.28 32.72
CA MET A 177 -55.91 -38.80 34.07
C MET A 177 -54.73 -39.61 34.60
N ALA A 178 -54.14 -40.49 33.79
CA ALA A 178 -52.97 -41.28 34.21
C ALA A 178 -51.79 -40.39 34.59
N VAL A 179 -51.49 -39.36 33.78
CA VAL A 179 -50.45 -38.37 34.06
C VAL A 179 -50.76 -37.62 35.35
N GLN A 180 -51.99 -37.15 35.52
CA GLN A 180 -52.40 -36.41 36.72
C GLN A 180 -52.36 -37.27 37.99
N MET A 181 -52.85 -38.51 37.93
CA MET A 181 -52.78 -39.47 39.04
C MET A 181 -51.34 -39.83 39.40
N ARG A 182 -50.45 -39.95 38.39
CA ARG A 182 -49.02 -40.18 38.62
C ARG A 182 -48.37 -38.98 39.28
N LYS A 183 -48.71 -37.76 38.84
CA LYS A 183 -48.22 -36.52 39.44
C LYS A 183 -48.65 -36.40 40.90
N GLN A 184 -49.92 -36.60 41.22
CA GLN A 184 -50.42 -36.61 42.61
C GLN A 184 -49.69 -37.65 43.47
N LEU A 185 -49.41 -38.83 42.91
CA LEU A 185 -48.69 -39.88 43.63
C LEU A 185 -47.21 -39.54 43.87
N LEU A 186 -46.59 -38.79 42.95
CA LEU A 186 -45.24 -38.26 43.12
C LEU A 186 -45.19 -37.11 44.13
N ASP A 187 -46.21 -36.23 44.14
CA ASP A 187 -46.36 -35.15 45.13
C ASP A 187 -46.58 -35.70 46.55
N VAL A 188 -47.27 -36.83 46.68
CA VAL A 188 -47.41 -37.54 47.97
C VAL A 188 -46.11 -38.29 48.32
N GLY A 189 -45.44 -38.88 47.33
CA GLY A 189 -44.08 -39.45 47.43
C GLY A 189 -43.97 -40.88 47.93
N HIS A 190 -45.02 -41.44 48.54
CA HIS A 190 -45.12 -42.86 48.93
C HIS A 190 -46.59 -43.27 49.13
N GLU A 191 -46.87 -44.54 49.44
CA GLU A 191 -48.23 -44.99 49.77
C GLU A 191 -48.80 -44.28 51.02
N PRO A 192 -50.07 -43.81 50.99
CA PRO A 192 -50.68 -43.08 52.10
C PRO A 192 -50.69 -43.82 53.45
N ARG A 193 -50.78 -45.16 53.44
CA ARG A 193 -50.73 -45.97 54.67
C ARG A 193 -49.34 -45.95 55.33
N GLU A 194 -48.29 -46.05 54.53
CA GLU A 194 -46.89 -45.94 54.99
C GLU A 194 -46.60 -44.52 55.50
N LEU A 195 -47.13 -43.50 54.84
CA LEU A 195 -47.02 -42.11 55.30
C LEU A 195 -47.76 -41.86 56.61
N ALA A 196 -48.92 -42.50 56.81
CA ALA A 196 -49.62 -42.45 58.09
C ALA A 196 -48.85 -43.18 59.21
N LEU A 197 -48.14 -44.28 58.91
CA LEU A 197 -47.24 -44.94 59.86
C LEU A 197 -46.04 -44.05 60.20
N LEU A 198 -45.46 -43.38 59.21
CA LEU A 198 -44.36 -42.43 59.40
C LEU A 198 -44.79 -41.21 60.23
N ALA A 199 -45.94 -40.61 59.91
CA ALA A 199 -46.53 -39.53 60.71
C ALA A 199 -46.85 -39.95 62.15
N ARG A 200 -47.30 -41.20 62.38
CA ARG A 200 -47.49 -41.75 63.73
C ARG A 200 -46.17 -42.01 64.47
N ALA A 201 -45.12 -42.46 63.77
CA ALA A 201 -43.79 -42.63 64.35
C ALA A 201 -43.18 -41.28 64.77
N ILE A 202 -43.37 -40.24 63.96
CA ILE A 202 -43.01 -38.86 64.27
C ILE A 202 -43.77 -38.36 65.51
N ALA A 203 -45.09 -38.55 65.54
CA ALA A 203 -45.92 -38.14 66.68
C ALA A 203 -45.56 -38.87 68.00
N ARG A 204 -44.98 -40.07 67.92
CA ARG A 204 -44.54 -40.87 69.07
C ARG A 204 -43.04 -40.78 69.38
N LYS A 205 -42.29 -39.91 68.68
CA LYS A 205 -40.84 -39.68 68.87
C LYS A 205 -39.99 -40.95 68.77
N GLN A 206 -40.36 -41.88 67.89
CA GLN A 206 -39.60 -43.13 67.67
C GLN A 206 -38.72 -43.02 66.42
N ALA A 207 -37.61 -43.75 66.40
CA ALA A 207 -36.72 -43.79 65.24
C ALA A 207 -37.45 -44.31 64.00
N LEU A 208 -37.15 -43.72 62.84
CA LEU A 208 -37.76 -44.08 61.55
C LEU A 208 -37.72 -45.59 61.32
N PRO A 209 -38.84 -46.24 60.94
CA PRO A 209 -38.87 -47.65 60.59
C PRO A 209 -37.82 -48.00 59.51
N ALA A 210 -37.20 -49.17 59.61
CA ALA A 210 -36.18 -49.61 58.64
C ALA A 210 -36.69 -49.64 57.19
N SER A 211 -38.01 -49.80 57.00
CA SER A 211 -38.66 -49.81 55.68
C SER A 211 -38.59 -48.48 54.93
N ILE A 212 -38.34 -47.35 55.61
CA ILE A 212 -38.30 -46.00 54.99
C ILE A 212 -36.86 -45.43 54.95
N ARG A 213 -35.94 -46.02 55.71
CA ARG A 213 -34.56 -45.55 55.87
C ARG A 213 -33.75 -45.86 54.60
N GLY A 214 -33.30 -44.83 53.88
CA GLY A 214 -32.45 -44.97 52.69
C GLY A 214 -33.19 -45.14 51.35
N LEU A 215 -34.51 -44.93 51.31
CA LEU A 215 -35.28 -44.88 50.06
C LEU A 215 -35.08 -43.56 49.32
N THR A 216 -34.98 -43.64 48.00
CA THR A 216 -35.04 -42.48 47.11
C THR A 216 -36.49 -42.01 46.99
N LEU A 217 -36.82 -40.88 47.62
CA LEU A 217 -38.14 -40.26 47.55
C LEU A 217 -38.12 -39.06 46.57
N PRO A 218 -39.24 -38.71 45.93
CA PRO A 218 -39.29 -37.52 45.07
C PRO A 218 -39.06 -36.24 45.89
N GLU A 219 -38.11 -35.41 45.45
CA GLU A 219 -37.85 -34.10 46.05
C GLU A 219 -39.11 -33.21 45.98
N GLY A 220 -39.44 -32.55 47.09
CA GLY A 220 -40.66 -31.73 47.22
C GLY A 220 -41.94 -32.50 47.56
N SER A 221 -41.87 -33.83 47.72
CA SER A 221 -43.04 -34.64 48.12
C SER A 221 -43.35 -34.55 49.62
N ILE A 222 -44.59 -34.89 50.00
CA ILE A 222 -45.01 -34.99 51.41
C ILE A 222 -44.16 -36.03 52.15
N ALA A 223 -43.85 -37.17 51.52
CA ALA A 223 -42.97 -38.19 52.07
C ALA A 223 -41.57 -37.67 52.38
N HIS A 224 -40.96 -36.98 51.41
CA HIS A 224 -39.65 -36.35 51.59
C HIS A 224 -39.69 -35.31 52.71
N THR A 225 -40.73 -34.49 52.76
CA THR A 225 -40.92 -33.45 53.79
C THR A 225 -41.14 -34.05 55.18
N LEU A 226 -41.88 -35.14 55.31
CA LEU A 226 -42.09 -35.83 56.59
C LEU A 226 -40.82 -36.54 57.09
N VAL A 227 -39.98 -37.08 56.21
CA VAL A 227 -38.66 -37.63 56.59
C VAL A 227 -37.75 -36.52 57.10
N VAL A 228 -37.68 -35.39 56.38
CA VAL A 228 -36.95 -34.18 56.84
C VAL A 228 -37.50 -33.66 58.18
N ALA A 229 -38.82 -33.64 58.36
CA ALA A 229 -39.46 -33.21 59.61
C ALA A 229 -39.22 -34.21 60.78
N SER A 230 -39.13 -35.51 60.50
CA SER A 230 -38.77 -36.53 61.50
C SER A 230 -37.33 -36.39 61.97
N GLU A 231 -36.41 -36.10 61.05
CA GLU A 231 -35.02 -35.79 61.36
C GLU A 231 -34.91 -34.50 62.19
N GLN A 232 -35.75 -33.49 61.89
CA GLN A 232 -35.86 -32.28 62.70
C GLN A 232 -36.50 -32.51 64.09
N LEU A 233 -37.50 -33.39 64.25
CA LEU A 233 -38.14 -33.64 65.56
C LEU A 233 -37.28 -34.48 66.52
N LEU A 234 -36.50 -35.43 65.99
CA LEU A 234 -35.46 -36.10 66.79
C LEU A 234 -34.31 -35.14 67.15
N SER A 235 -34.03 -34.15 66.29
CA SER A 235 -33.11 -33.05 66.64
C SER A 235 -33.67 -32.12 67.73
N SER A 236 -35.00 -31.93 67.80
CA SER A 236 -35.65 -31.09 68.83
C SER A 236 -35.61 -31.69 70.25
N HIS A 237 -35.61 -33.02 70.39
CA HIS A 237 -35.41 -33.66 71.70
C HIS A 237 -33.94 -33.65 72.15
N ALA A 238 -33.00 -33.43 71.24
CA ALA A 238 -31.62 -33.10 71.56
C ALA A 238 -31.42 -31.61 71.89
N GLN A 239 -32.36 -30.74 71.51
CA GLN A 239 -32.24 -29.28 71.70
C GLN A 239 -32.35 -28.80 73.15
N GLU A 240 -33.01 -29.54 74.06
CA GLU A 240 -33.00 -29.17 75.49
C GLU A 240 -31.63 -29.42 76.16
N ALA A 241 -30.81 -30.33 75.63
CA ALA A 241 -29.39 -30.48 76.00
C ALA A 241 -28.47 -29.54 75.18
N GLN A 242 -28.95 -29.06 74.03
CA GLN A 242 -28.19 -28.19 73.11
C GLN A 242 -28.24 -26.71 73.50
N ALA A 243 -29.25 -26.21 74.23
CA ALA A 243 -29.31 -24.78 74.61
C ALA A 243 -28.10 -24.32 75.47
N GLN A 244 -27.51 -25.20 76.28
CA GLN A 244 -26.25 -24.89 76.98
C GLN A 244 -24.99 -25.04 76.09
N HIS A 245 -25.06 -25.87 75.05
CA HIS A 245 -23.95 -26.09 74.11
C HIS A 245 -23.92 -25.07 72.95
N GLU A 246 -25.08 -24.53 72.56
CA GLU A 246 -25.27 -23.57 71.46
C GLU A 246 -24.64 -22.20 71.80
N ASN A 247 -24.75 -21.73 73.04
CA ASN A 247 -24.09 -20.50 73.50
C ASN A 247 -22.54 -20.62 73.47
N LEU A 248 -22.01 -21.81 73.79
CA LEU A 248 -20.58 -22.13 73.68
C LEU A 248 -20.15 -22.33 72.21
N ARG A 249 -21.02 -22.86 71.36
CA ARG A 249 -20.75 -23.09 69.92
C ARG A 249 -20.77 -21.78 69.12
N ILE A 250 -21.69 -20.84 69.37
CA ILE A 250 -21.69 -19.52 68.70
C ILE A 250 -20.44 -18.73 69.09
N ARG A 251 -20.06 -18.72 70.38
CA ARG A 251 -18.80 -18.12 70.83
C ARG A 251 -17.57 -18.78 70.18
N THR A 252 -17.51 -20.11 70.14
CA THR A 252 -16.35 -20.83 69.55
C THR A 252 -16.29 -20.72 68.02
N ALA A 253 -17.44 -20.60 67.35
CA ALA A 253 -17.51 -20.35 65.91
C ALA A 253 -17.02 -18.93 65.58
N LEU A 254 -17.52 -17.91 66.27
CA LEU A 254 -17.04 -16.53 66.14
C LEU A 254 -15.55 -16.40 66.51
N GLU A 255 -15.03 -17.20 67.45
CA GLU A 255 -13.61 -17.26 67.80
C GLU A 255 -12.69 -17.77 66.68
N ASN A 256 -13.19 -18.58 65.74
CA ASN A 256 -12.39 -19.23 64.70
C ASN A 256 -12.73 -18.80 63.26
N VAL A 257 -13.70 -17.89 63.06
CA VAL A 257 -13.90 -17.26 61.74
C VAL A 257 -12.74 -16.32 61.41
N THR A 258 -12.50 -16.04 60.13
CA THR A 258 -11.48 -15.05 59.70
C THR A 258 -11.97 -13.60 59.83
N ALA A 259 -13.28 -13.37 59.91
CA ALA A 259 -13.86 -12.05 60.11
C ALA A 259 -13.52 -11.50 61.51
N ASN A 260 -13.13 -10.23 61.61
CA ASN A 260 -12.82 -9.60 62.88
C ASN A 260 -14.12 -9.04 63.50
N VAL A 261 -14.66 -9.64 64.56
CA VAL A 261 -16.00 -9.32 65.09
C VAL A 261 -15.95 -8.83 66.54
N MET A 262 -16.65 -7.73 66.81
CA MET A 262 -16.89 -7.14 68.14
C MET A 262 -18.39 -7.05 68.41
N ILE A 263 -18.82 -7.25 69.66
CA ILE A 263 -20.21 -7.04 70.10
C ILE A 263 -20.22 -6.13 71.32
N ALA A 264 -21.09 -5.13 71.30
CA ALA A 264 -21.34 -4.21 72.42
C ALA A 264 -22.81 -4.26 72.85
N ASP A 265 -23.08 -4.05 74.14
CA ASP A 265 -24.44 -3.98 74.72
C ASP A 265 -25.17 -2.66 74.38
N ALA A 266 -26.41 -2.51 74.87
CA ALA A 266 -27.24 -1.33 74.64
C ALA A 266 -26.61 -0.04 75.23
N GLU A 267 -25.88 -0.16 76.34
CA GLU A 267 -25.12 0.91 76.99
C GLU A 267 -23.77 1.21 76.33
N ARG A 268 -23.45 0.51 75.23
CA ARG A 268 -22.21 0.64 74.44
C ARG A 268 -20.95 0.08 75.10
N ASN A 269 -21.08 -0.82 76.07
CA ASN A 269 -19.95 -1.55 76.63
C ASN A 269 -19.63 -2.81 75.81
N ILE A 270 -18.36 -3.08 75.60
CA ILE A 270 -17.91 -4.21 74.78
C ILE A 270 -18.08 -5.50 75.56
N VAL A 271 -18.97 -6.36 75.09
CA VAL A 271 -19.32 -7.64 75.75
C VAL A 271 -18.63 -8.84 75.10
N TYR A 272 -18.11 -8.69 73.87
CA TYR A 272 -17.40 -9.76 73.16
C TYR A 272 -16.44 -9.23 72.08
N VAL A 273 -15.29 -9.88 71.96
CA VAL A 273 -14.28 -9.68 70.90
C VAL A 273 -13.73 -11.05 70.54
N ASN A 274 -13.64 -11.38 69.24
CA ASN A 274 -13.08 -12.66 68.81
C ASN A 274 -11.53 -12.62 68.62
N LYS A 275 -10.85 -13.77 68.67
CA LYS A 275 -9.39 -13.89 68.46
C LYS A 275 -8.83 -13.19 67.21
N PRO A 276 -9.44 -13.27 66.02
CA PRO A 276 -8.97 -12.52 64.85
C PRO A 276 -8.96 -11.01 65.11
N LEU A 277 -10.05 -10.44 65.64
CA LEU A 277 -10.11 -9.02 65.95
C LEU A 277 -9.11 -8.62 67.04
N ALA A 278 -9.00 -9.42 68.10
CA ALA A 278 -8.01 -9.18 69.14
C ALA A 278 -6.59 -9.18 68.57
N ARG A 279 -6.22 -10.14 67.72
CA ARG A 279 -4.91 -10.18 67.06
C ARG A 279 -4.68 -8.98 66.13
N MET A 280 -5.69 -8.59 65.36
CA MET A 280 -5.60 -7.43 64.46
C MET A 280 -5.41 -6.12 65.27
N LEU A 281 -6.23 -5.89 66.30
CA LEU A 281 -6.12 -4.70 67.14
C LEU A 281 -4.84 -4.69 67.99
N SER A 282 -4.35 -5.85 68.45
CA SER A 282 -3.05 -5.94 69.13
C SER A 282 -1.88 -5.65 68.19
N ALA A 283 -1.91 -6.18 66.96
CA ALA A 283 -0.90 -5.86 65.95
C ALA A 283 -0.94 -4.39 65.53
N ALA A 284 -2.13 -3.76 65.55
CA ALA A 284 -2.33 -2.35 65.28
C ALA A 284 -2.21 -1.45 66.52
N GLN A 285 -1.94 -1.99 67.72
CA GLN A 285 -2.08 -1.25 68.98
C GLN A 285 -1.17 -0.01 69.03
N ASP A 286 0.09 -0.15 68.63
CA ASP A 286 1.07 0.95 68.66
C ASP A 286 0.71 2.05 67.66
N ASP A 287 0.11 1.69 66.53
CA ASP A 287 -0.41 2.63 65.54
C ASP A 287 -1.65 3.36 66.08
N LEU A 288 -2.60 2.62 66.64
CA LEU A 288 -3.84 3.15 67.22
C LEU A 288 -3.57 4.08 68.41
N ARG A 289 -2.57 3.78 69.25
CA ARG A 289 -2.16 4.60 70.41
C ARG A 289 -1.71 6.02 70.02
N ARG A 290 -1.27 6.23 68.78
CA ARG A 290 -0.89 7.57 68.29
C ARG A 290 -2.05 8.56 68.28
N GLU A 291 -3.26 8.07 68.02
CA GLU A 291 -4.48 8.89 68.00
C GLU A 291 -5.43 8.60 69.18
N LEU A 292 -5.23 7.47 69.86
CA LEU A 292 -5.99 7.03 71.03
C LEU A 292 -5.02 6.65 72.17
N PRO A 293 -4.45 7.61 72.93
CA PRO A 293 -3.34 7.36 73.86
C PRO A 293 -3.62 6.35 74.98
N GLY A 294 -4.89 6.19 75.35
CA GLY A 294 -5.35 5.22 76.36
C GLY A 294 -5.77 3.86 75.80
N PHE A 295 -5.52 3.58 74.53
CA PHE A 295 -5.94 2.33 73.89
C PHE A 295 -5.07 1.14 74.34
N ASP A 296 -5.69 0.06 74.80
CA ASP A 296 -5.06 -1.22 75.08
C ASP A 296 -5.93 -2.36 74.54
N ALA A 297 -5.39 -3.16 73.64
CA ALA A 297 -6.08 -4.27 72.98
C ALA A 297 -6.36 -5.44 73.95
N ASN A 298 -5.65 -5.53 75.08
CA ASN A 298 -5.88 -6.55 76.09
C ASN A 298 -6.96 -6.14 77.12
N GLU A 299 -7.31 -4.85 77.19
CA GLU A 299 -8.34 -4.32 78.10
C GLU A 299 -9.65 -3.93 77.37
N LEU A 300 -9.96 -4.55 76.23
CA LEU A 300 -11.14 -4.17 75.44
C LEU A 300 -12.47 -4.61 76.10
N LEU A 301 -12.50 -5.77 76.73
CA LEU A 301 -13.72 -6.32 77.32
C LEU A 301 -14.18 -5.48 78.52
N GLY A 302 -15.45 -5.09 78.53
CA GLY A 302 -16.07 -4.29 79.60
C GLY A 302 -15.81 -2.78 79.52
N ARG A 303 -14.94 -2.31 78.61
CA ARG A 303 -14.80 -0.87 78.33
C ARG A 303 -15.93 -0.39 77.41
N ASN A 304 -16.22 0.91 77.47
CA ASN A 304 -17.19 1.53 76.58
C ASN A 304 -16.56 1.87 75.22
N ILE A 305 -17.26 1.59 74.10
CA ILE A 305 -16.76 1.87 72.74
C ILE A 305 -16.51 3.36 72.48
N ASP A 306 -17.00 4.24 73.35
CA ASP A 306 -16.69 5.67 73.34
C ASP A 306 -15.17 5.92 73.34
N MET A 307 -14.36 4.99 73.89
CA MET A 307 -12.88 5.07 73.86
C MET A 307 -12.26 5.06 72.45
N PHE A 308 -12.97 4.55 71.44
CA PHE A 308 -12.51 4.53 70.05
C PHE A 308 -12.79 5.84 69.30
N HIS A 309 -13.52 6.79 69.90
CA HIS A 309 -14.07 7.94 69.22
C HIS A 309 -13.62 9.24 69.88
N LYS A 310 -13.03 10.16 69.09
CA LYS A 310 -12.64 11.50 69.57
C LYS A 310 -13.84 12.35 70.05
N ARG A 311 -15.05 12.07 69.53
CA ARG A 311 -16.32 12.74 69.88
C ARG A 311 -17.41 11.71 70.19
N PRO A 312 -17.42 11.12 71.39
CA PRO A 312 -18.37 10.06 71.77
C PRO A 312 -19.85 10.43 71.57
N GLU A 313 -20.23 11.67 71.84
CA GLU A 313 -21.62 12.13 71.71
C GLU A 313 -22.19 12.01 70.29
N HIS A 314 -21.35 12.17 69.27
CA HIS A 314 -21.78 12.04 67.88
C HIS A 314 -22.10 10.57 67.56
N GLN A 315 -21.23 9.66 67.97
CA GLN A 315 -21.42 8.23 67.77
C GLN A 315 -22.63 7.70 68.54
N ALA A 316 -22.83 8.16 69.78
CA ALA A 316 -24.00 7.80 70.58
C ALA A 316 -25.31 8.18 69.88
N LYS A 317 -25.39 9.38 69.27
CA LYS A 317 -26.58 9.81 68.50
C LYS A 317 -26.81 8.96 67.25
N LEU A 318 -25.75 8.68 66.48
CA LEU A 318 -25.83 7.84 65.28
C LEU A 318 -26.37 6.45 65.64
N LEU A 319 -25.76 5.81 66.63
CA LEU A 319 -26.13 4.47 67.09
C LEU A 319 -27.56 4.42 67.66
N ALA A 320 -28.02 5.47 68.35
CA ALA A 320 -29.40 5.54 68.85
C ALA A 320 -30.46 5.46 67.74
N THR A 321 -30.17 6.03 66.56
CA THR A 321 -31.08 6.06 65.41
C THR A 321 -30.89 4.92 64.41
N LEU A 322 -29.85 4.09 64.57
CA LEU A 322 -29.45 3.11 63.56
C LEU A 322 -30.44 1.94 63.48
N GLN A 323 -31.14 1.74 62.36
CA GLN A 323 -32.08 0.62 62.19
C GLN A 323 -31.61 -0.47 61.21
N HIS A 324 -30.61 -0.17 60.37
CA HIS A 324 -30.10 -1.07 59.33
C HIS A 324 -28.56 -1.15 59.39
N THR A 325 -27.97 -2.07 58.62
CA THR A 325 -26.52 -2.16 58.45
C THR A 325 -25.92 -0.83 58.03
N HIS A 326 -24.92 -0.35 58.76
CA HIS A 326 -24.14 0.82 58.39
C HIS A 326 -22.70 0.41 58.13
N THR A 327 -22.24 0.67 56.90
CA THR A 327 -20.85 0.49 56.52
C THR A 327 -20.14 1.83 56.61
N ALA A 328 -19.07 1.88 57.40
CA ALA A 328 -18.21 3.04 57.52
C ALA A 328 -16.79 2.65 57.14
N GLN A 329 -16.06 3.58 56.54
CA GLN A 329 -14.62 3.47 56.38
C GLN A 329 -13.98 4.57 57.20
N ILE A 330 -13.10 4.18 58.12
CA ILE A 330 -12.39 5.10 59.00
C ILE A 330 -10.90 4.96 58.81
N ARG A 331 -10.18 6.06 59.01
CA ARG A 331 -8.73 6.07 59.11
C ARG A 331 -8.36 6.38 60.56
N VAL A 332 -7.60 5.50 61.19
CA VAL A 332 -7.23 5.63 62.60
C VAL A 332 -5.83 5.08 62.82
N GLY A 333 -4.94 5.87 63.44
CA GLY A 333 -3.56 5.47 63.70
C GLY A 333 -2.72 5.27 62.43
N GLY A 334 -3.17 5.79 61.28
CA GLY A 334 -2.56 5.56 59.97
C GLY A 334 -3.12 4.36 59.19
N ARG A 335 -3.97 3.53 59.78
CA ARG A 335 -4.59 2.36 59.14
C ARG A 335 -5.98 2.67 58.59
N SER A 336 -6.35 2.00 57.49
CA SER A 336 -7.66 2.13 56.84
C SER A 336 -8.54 0.94 57.21
N MET A 337 -9.49 1.18 58.10
CA MET A 337 -10.41 0.16 58.61
C MET A 337 -11.78 0.33 57.97
N ARG A 338 -12.32 -0.76 57.44
CA ARG A 338 -13.73 -0.85 57.04
C ARG A 338 -14.51 -1.51 58.18
N LEU A 339 -15.57 -0.84 58.61
CA LEU A 339 -16.46 -1.29 59.67
C LEU A 339 -17.84 -1.55 59.08
N ILE A 340 -18.41 -2.71 59.38
CA ILE A 340 -19.80 -3.04 59.06
C ILE A 340 -20.53 -3.20 60.39
N ILE A 341 -21.42 -2.26 60.69
CA ILE A 341 -22.12 -2.15 61.97
C ILE A 341 -23.56 -2.59 61.79
N ASN A 342 -24.00 -3.57 62.57
CA ASN A 342 -25.35 -4.13 62.54
C ASN A 342 -26.01 -3.99 63.92
N PRO A 343 -27.20 -3.38 64.05
CA PRO A 343 -27.95 -3.38 65.31
C PRO A 343 -28.50 -4.78 65.61
N VAL A 344 -28.37 -5.24 66.86
CA VAL A 344 -28.98 -6.48 67.35
C VAL A 344 -30.33 -6.11 67.97
N ILE A 345 -31.42 -6.58 67.34
CA ILE A 345 -32.80 -6.31 67.75
C ILE A 345 -33.40 -7.62 68.26
N GLY A 346 -33.92 -7.61 69.49
CA GLY A 346 -34.59 -8.76 70.10
C GLY A 346 -36.04 -8.91 69.61
N ASP A 347 -36.65 -10.07 69.92
CA ASP A 347 -37.99 -10.44 69.44
C ASP A 347 -39.12 -9.46 69.84
N ALA A 348 -38.91 -8.65 70.89
CA ALA A 348 -39.83 -7.61 71.35
C ALA A 348 -39.62 -6.23 70.69
N SER A 349 -38.81 -6.13 69.61
CA SER A 349 -38.38 -4.87 68.99
C SER A 349 -37.55 -3.94 69.91
N GLU A 350 -37.02 -4.47 71.01
CA GLU A 350 -36.04 -3.79 71.84
C GLU A 350 -34.61 -4.00 71.29
N ARG A 351 -33.78 -2.96 71.33
CA ARG A 351 -32.39 -3.03 70.87
C ARG A 351 -31.51 -3.61 71.97
N GLN A 352 -30.85 -4.72 71.68
CA GLN A 352 -30.02 -5.43 72.66
C GLN A 352 -28.53 -5.09 72.55
N GLY A 353 -28.08 -4.51 71.43
CA GLY A 353 -26.69 -4.12 71.24
C GLY A 353 -26.30 -3.90 69.78
N PHE A 354 -25.00 -3.97 69.50
CA PHE A 354 -24.43 -3.77 68.17
C PHE A 354 -23.34 -4.80 67.88
N VAL A 355 -23.35 -5.37 66.67
CA VAL A 355 -22.27 -6.20 66.14
C VAL A 355 -21.49 -5.38 65.13
N VAL A 356 -20.16 -5.36 65.26
CA VAL A 356 -19.26 -4.65 64.35
C VAL A 356 -18.26 -5.61 63.77
N GLU A 357 -18.25 -5.72 62.44
CA GLU A 357 -17.21 -6.42 61.69
C GLU A 357 -16.15 -5.42 61.24
N TRP A 358 -14.87 -5.72 61.49
CA TRP A 358 -13.72 -4.92 61.10
C TRP A 358 -12.93 -5.62 60.00
N SER A 359 -12.48 -4.86 59.01
CA SER A 359 -11.58 -5.31 57.96
C SER A 359 -10.51 -4.26 57.74
N ASP A 360 -9.25 -4.62 58.05
CA ASP A 360 -8.10 -3.78 57.73
C ASP A 360 -7.84 -3.90 56.22
N ARG A 361 -8.01 -2.78 55.49
CA ARG A 361 -7.77 -2.67 54.04
C ARG A 361 -6.57 -1.77 53.74
N THR A 362 -5.69 -1.54 54.71
CA THR A 362 -4.56 -0.62 54.58
C THR A 362 -3.67 -1.00 53.39
N ASP A 363 -3.27 -2.27 53.30
CA ASP A 363 -2.35 -2.74 52.24
C ASP A 363 -3.02 -2.71 50.86
N GLU A 364 -4.30 -3.12 50.75
CA GLU A 364 -5.04 -3.11 49.48
C GLU A 364 -5.17 -1.68 48.92
N ILE A 365 -5.58 -0.73 49.75
CA ILE A 365 -5.76 0.67 49.35
C ILE A 365 -4.41 1.27 48.97
N GLN A 366 -3.34 0.94 49.70
CA GLN A 366 -2.00 1.41 49.36
C GLN A 366 -1.55 0.91 47.98
N VAL A 367 -1.76 -0.38 47.65
CA VAL A 367 -1.41 -0.89 46.31
C VAL A 367 -2.31 -0.29 45.23
N GLU A 368 -3.60 -0.10 45.48
CA GLU A 368 -4.51 0.57 44.54
C GLU A 368 -4.07 2.01 44.24
N GLU A 369 -3.67 2.76 45.27
CA GLU A 369 -3.13 4.13 45.16
C GLU A 369 -1.80 4.13 44.40
N GLU A 370 -0.86 3.23 44.72
CA GLU A 370 0.42 3.07 44.02
C GLU A 370 0.23 2.73 42.54
N VAL A 371 -0.63 1.75 42.20
CA VAL A 371 -0.93 1.40 40.80
C VAL A 371 -1.58 2.59 40.08
N THR A 372 -2.53 3.28 40.72
CA THR A 372 -3.18 4.45 40.13
C THR A 372 -2.17 5.56 39.83
N GLN A 373 -1.23 5.80 40.74
CA GLN A 373 -0.16 6.78 40.55
C GLN A 373 0.74 6.40 39.37
N ILE A 374 1.17 5.14 39.29
CA ILE A 374 2.04 4.66 38.21
C ILE A 374 1.35 4.69 36.85
N VAL A 375 0.09 4.27 36.78
CA VAL A 375 -0.69 4.34 35.52
C VAL A 375 -0.89 5.78 35.08
N ARG A 376 -1.14 6.72 36.01
CA ARG A 376 -1.22 8.15 35.69
C ARG A 376 0.11 8.72 35.21
N ALA A 377 1.21 8.38 35.87
CA ALA A 377 2.57 8.78 35.46
C ALA A 377 2.87 8.28 34.04
N ALA A 378 2.66 6.98 33.79
CA ALA A 378 2.85 6.36 32.48
C ALA A 378 1.97 6.99 31.39
N SER A 379 0.71 7.30 31.72
CA SER A 379 -0.21 7.98 30.79
C SER A 379 0.21 9.43 30.50
N ALA A 380 0.95 10.06 31.41
CA ALA A 380 1.55 11.39 31.22
C ALA A 380 2.93 11.33 30.54
N GLY A 381 3.42 10.13 30.20
CA GLY A 381 4.72 9.93 29.55
C GLY A 381 5.90 9.72 30.50
N ASP A 382 5.69 9.69 31.81
CA ASP A 382 6.70 9.28 32.79
C ASP A 382 6.68 7.76 32.96
N LEU A 383 7.67 7.11 32.32
CA LEU A 383 7.87 5.66 32.38
C LEU A 383 9.00 5.24 33.34
N ASP A 384 9.54 6.15 34.15
CA ASP A 384 10.60 5.85 35.12
C ASP A 384 10.05 5.48 36.49
N SER A 385 8.82 5.91 36.79
CA SER A 385 8.12 5.58 38.03
C SER A 385 7.88 4.06 38.17
N ARG A 386 8.12 3.47 39.36
CA ARG A 386 7.96 2.02 39.64
C ARG A 386 7.11 1.75 40.87
N ILE A 387 6.40 0.62 40.88
CA ILE A 387 5.71 0.12 42.06
C ILE A 387 6.74 -0.54 42.98
N GLY A 388 6.81 -0.11 44.24
CA GLY A 388 7.68 -0.71 45.26
C GLY A 388 7.28 -2.15 45.54
N LEU A 389 8.25 -3.07 45.66
CA LEU A 389 7.98 -4.49 45.86
C LEU A 389 7.88 -4.88 47.35
N ASP A 390 8.37 -4.03 48.24
CA ASP A 390 8.42 -4.29 49.67
C ASP A 390 7.02 -4.41 50.27
N GLY A 391 6.84 -5.41 51.15
CA GLY A 391 5.57 -5.67 51.85
C GLY A 391 4.47 -6.35 51.01
N LYS A 392 4.68 -6.60 49.70
CA LYS A 392 3.66 -7.20 48.81
C LYS A 392 3.83 -8.72 48.70
N GLN A 393 2.72 -9.45 48.67
CA GLN A 393 2.69 -10.91 48.52
C GLN A 393 1.60 -11.38 47.54
N GLY A 394 1.73 -12.61 47.04
CA GLY A 394 0.73 -13.25 46.18
C GLY A 394 0.46 -12.45 44.90
N PHE A 395 -0.81 -12.14 44.66
CA PHE A 395 -1.26 -11.43 43.45
C PHE A 395 -0.65 -10.03 43.31
N PHE A 396 -0.56 -9.25 44.39
CA PHE A 396 -0.08 -7.87 44.32
C PHE A 396 1.41 -7.76 43.97
N LEU A 397 2.23 -8.72 44.43
CA LEU A 397 3.64 -8.79 44.06
C LEU A 397 3.81 -9.11 42.56
N LEU A 398 3.06 -10.09 42.06
CA LEU A 398 3.09 -10.46 40.64
C LEU A 398 2.64 -9.29 39.75
N LEU A 399 1.56 -8.59 40.14
CA LEU A 399 1.08 -7.42 39.43
C LEU A 399 2.12 -6.30 39.39
N ALA A 400 2.77 -5.99 40.52
CA ALA A 400 3.82 -4.97 40.58
C ALA A 400 5.02 -5.32 39.70
N GLN A 401 5.47 -6.58 39.71
CA GLN A 401 6.58 -7.04 38.87
C GLN A 401 6.23 -6.95 37.37
N GLN A 402 5.04 -7.39 36.98
CA GLN A 402 4.59 -7.34 35.58
C GLN A 402 4.43 -5.91 35.07
N LEU A 403 3.87 -5.01 35.89
CA LEU A 403 3.76 -3.59 35.54
C LEU A 403 5.14 -2.94 35.42
N ASN A 404 6.06 -3.19 36.35
CA ASN A 404 7.43 -2.67 36.27
C ASN A 404 8.15 -3.18 35.00
N THR A 405 8.02 -4.48 34.68
CA THR A 405 8.60 -5.06 33.46
C THR A 405 8.03 -4.45 32.18
N LEU A 406 6.72 -4.19 32.16
CA LEU A 406 6.08 -3.51 31.05
C LEU A 406 6.64 -2.09 30.89
N LEU A 407 6.78 -1.34 31.99
CA LEU A 407 7.34 0.01 31.97
C LEU A 407 8.80 0.02 31.53
N ASP A 408 9.63 -0.91 32.00
CA ASP A 408 11.03 -1.04 31.59
C ASP A 408 11.17 -1.25 30.07
N ASN A 409 10.37 -2.18 29.51
CA ASN A 409 10.40 -2.47 28.07
C ASN A 409 9.93 -1.27 27.22
N ASN A 410 8.89 -0.55 27.68
CA ASN A 410 8.41 0.63 26.97
C ASN A 410 9.38 1.82 27.09
N ALA A 411 9.96 2.03 28.28
CA ALA A 411 10.94 3.09 28.52
C ALA A 411 12.19 2.90 27.66
N ASP A 412 12.78 1.70 27.64
CA ASP A 412 13.97 1.41 26.81
C ASP A 412 13.67 1.56 25.31
N GLY A 413 12.54 1.02 24.85
CA GLY A 413 12.11 1.14 23.45
C GLY A 413 11.94 2.59 22.99
N LEU A 414 11.22 3.40 23.78
CA LEU A 414 11.00 4.82 23.47
C LEU A 414 12.28 5.67 23.61
N ALA A 415 13.14 5.37 24.59
CA ALA A 415 14.41 6.06 24.75
C ALA A 415 15.36 5.81 23.56
N ARG A 416 15.35 4.61 22.97
CA ARG A 416 16.10 4.30 21.74
C ARG A 416 15.57 5.09 20.53
N ILE A 417 14.25 5.12 20.35
CA ILE A 417 13.60 5.90 19.29
C ILE A 417 13.94 7.38 19.44
N SER A 418 13.81 7.93 20.65
CA SER A 418 14.14 9.32 20.95
C SER A 418 15.60 9.65 20.63
N ARG A 419 16.55 8.78 21.04
CA ARG A 419 17.98 8.95 20.71
C ARG A 419 18.24 8.96 19.21
N LEU A 420 17.64 8.03 18.46
CA LEU A 420 17.80 7.97 17.01
C LEU A 420 17.22 9.23 16.34
N LEU A 421 15.99 9.63 16.71
CA LEU A 421 15.37 10.84 16.17
C LEU A 421 16.16 12.10 16.52
N SER A 422 16.71 12.18 17.72
CA SER A 422 17.60 13.27 18.13
C SER A 422 18.87 13.31 17.27
N ALA A 423 19.51 12.16 17.03
CA ALA A 423 20.68 12.06 16.15
C ALA A 423 20.34 12.50 14.72
N LEU A 424 19.24 12.01 14.16
CA LEU A 424 18.76 12.40 12.82
C LEU A 424 18.48 13.91 12.73
N SER A 425 17.88 14.51 13.77
CA SER A 425 17.60 15.96 13.81
C SER A 425 18.86 16.81 13.86
N GLN A 426 19.97 16.26 14.37
CA GLN A 426 21.29 16.90 14.40
C GLN A 426 22.10 16.59 13.14
N GLY A 427 21.54 15.86 12.18
CA GLY A 427 22.19 15.50 10.92
C GLY A 427 23.06 14.24 11.01
N ASP A 428 23.09 13.52 12.13
CA ASP A 428 23.81 12.25 12.23
C ASP A 428 23.00 11.12 11.61
N LEU A 429 23.32 10.79 10.35
CA LEU A 429 22.72 9.70 9.60
C LEU A 429 23.48 8.37 9.78
N THR A 430 24.47 8.33 10.68
CA THR A 430 25.22 7.12 11.05
C THR A 430 24.58 6.36 12.19
N ALA A 431 23.82 7.06 13.05
CA ALA A 431 23.10 6.48 14.17
C ALA A 431 22.15 5.36 13.72
N ARG A 432 22.14 4.26 14.46
CA ARG A 432 21.24 3.12 14.26
C ARG A 432 20.60 2.74 15.57
N MET A 433 19.40 2.19 15.48
CA MET A 433 18.74 1.55 16.60
C MET A 433 19.15 0.07 16.62
N ASP A 434 19.89 -0.31 17.67
CA ASP A 434 20.42 -1.66 17.87
C ASP A 434 19.76 -2.35 19.07
N GLY A 435 19.83 -3.69 19.11
CA GLY A 435 19.33 -4.52 20.20
C GLY A 435 18.27 -5.54 19.79
N ASP A 436 17.99 -6.47 20.70
CA ASP A 436 17.02 -7.56 20.53
C ASP A 436 15.59 -7.10 20.86
N LEU A 437 15.03 -6.32 19.94
CA LEU A 437 13.68 -5.77 20.05
C LEU A 437 12.68 -6.72 19.39
N HIS A 438 11.47 -6.75 19.95
CA HIS A 438 10.40 -7.65 19.52
C HIS A 438 9.12 -6.87 19.19
N GLY A 439 8.23 -7.49 18.41
CA GLY A 439 6.92 -6.93 18.09
C GLY A 439 7.00 -5.56 17.40
N VAL A 440 6.26 -4.58 17.93
CA VAL A 440 6.20 -3.23 17.35
C VAL A 440 7.53 -2.49 17.40
N PHE A 441 8.33 -2.67 18.47
CA PHE A 441 9.63 -2.00 18.59
C PHE A 441 10.65 -2.51 17.59
N ALA A 442 10.60 -3.80 17.23
CA ALA A 442 11.44 -4.38 16.17
C ALA A 442 11.13 -3.74 14.81
N ARG A 443 9.84 -3.57 14.50
CA ARG A 443 9.41 -2.94 13.26
C ARG A 443 9.83 -1.47 13.21
N ILE A 444 9.64 -0.73 14.32
CA ILE A 444 10.08 0.67 14.40
C ILE A 444 11.59 0.78 14.21
N ARG A 445 12.39 -0.12 14.82
CA ARG A 445 13.84 -0.20 14.59
C ARG A 445 14.15 -0.31 13.10
N ASP A 446 13.54 -1.30 12.44
CA ASP A 446 13.82 -1.61 11.04
C ASP A 446 13.43 -0.45 10.12
N ASP A 447 12.23 0.11 10.31
CA ASP A 447 11.73 1.25 9.53
C ASP A 447 12.55 2.53 9.76
N ALA A 448 12.95 2.80 11.02
CA ALA A 448 13.76 3.97 11.35
C ALA A 448 15.20 3.84 10.81
N ASN A 449 15.80 2.65 10.90
CA ASN A 449 17.10 2.38 10.30
C ASN A 449 17.06 2.46 8.77
N ALA A 450 15.99 1.97 8.14
CA ALA A 450 15.78 2.09 6.70
C ALA A 450 15.63 3.57 6.28
N THR A 451 14.91 4.37 7.06
CA THR A 451 14.77 5.82 6.83
C THR A 451 16.12 6.54 6.92
N ALA A 452 16.91 6.26 7.97
CA ALA A 452 18.25 6.81 8.13
C ALA A 452 19.18 6.45 6.96
N LEU A 453 19.11 5.19 6.48
CA LEU A 453 19.88 4.72 5.34
C LEU A 453 19.45 5.40 4.02
N GLN A 454 18.15 5.57 3.80
CA GLN A 454 17.63 6.22 2.61
C GLN A 454 18.04 7.70 2.56
N LEU A 455 17.93 8.42 3.68
CA LEU A 455 18.41 9.80 3.80
C LEU A 455 19.93 9.87 3.56
N ALA A 456 20.70 8.97 4.17
CA ALA A 456 22.16 8.92 3.97
C ALA A 456 22.54 8.69 2.50
N THR A 457 21.74 7.89 1.78
CA THR A 457 21.94 7.62 0.35
C THR A 457 21.65 8.86 -0.50
N ILE A 458 20.55 9.55 -0.23
CA ILE A 458 20.17 10.79 -0.92
C ILE A 458 21.24 11.88 -0.70
N VAL A 459 21.64 12.11 0.55
CA VAL A 459 22.69 13.09 0.89
C VAL A 459 24.00 12.76 0.16
N ARG A 460 24.39 11.47 0.09
CA ARG A 460 25.59 11.04 -0.63
C ARG A 460 25.50 11.24 -2.13
N GLN A 461 24.32 11.02 -2.73
CA GLN A 461 24.08 11.31 -4.15
C GLN A 461 24.18 12.82 -4.42
N ILE A 462 23.65 13.66 -3.53
CA ILE A 462 23.74 15.12 -3.65
C ILE A 462 25.20 15.59 -3.53
N GLN A 463 25.99 15.03 -2.60
CA GLN A 463 27.43 15.32 -2.50
C GLN A 463 28.15 14.99 -3.82
N GLY A 464 27.98 13.78 -4.35
CA GLY A 464 28.62 13.38 -5.60
C GLY A 464 28.16 14.18 -6.82
N ALA A 465 26.89 14.58 -6.87
CA ALA A 465 26.37 15.46 -7.91
C ALA A 465 26.96 16.88 -7.81
N SER A 466 27.08 17.42 -6.58
CA SER A 466 27.66 18.75 -6.33
C SER A 466 29.14 18.78 -6.73
N ASP A 467 29.92 17.76 -6.37
CA ASP A 467 31.33 17.64 -6.79
C ASP A 467 31.47 17.57 -8.31
N SER A 468 30.58 16.82 -8.97
CA SER A 468 30.57 16.71 -10.43
C SER A 468 30.23 18.06 -11.10
N ILE A 469 29.21 18.77 -10.59
CA ILE A 469 28.84 20.10 -11.09
C ILE A 469 30.00 21.08 -10.89
N ASN A 470 30.67 21.06 -9.74
CA ASN A 470 31.79 21.93 -9.45
C ASN A 470 32.96 21.69 -10.42
N SER A 471 33.29 20.41 -10.68
CA SER A 471 34.32 20.05 -11.67
C SER A 471 33.94 20.52 -13.07
N SER A 472 32.72 20.24 -13.52
CA SER A 472 32.25 20.66 -14.86
C SER A 472 32.18 22.18 -15.00
N ALA A 473 31.77 22.90 -13.96
CA ALA A 473 31.77 24.36 -13.96
C ALA A 473 33.20 24.92 -14.09
N GLY A 474 34.17 24.33 -13.39
CA GLY A 474 35.59 24.70 -13.52
C GLY A 474 36.17 24.42 -14.92
N GLU A 475 35.79 23.30 -15.53
CA GLU A 475 36.15 22.98 -16.93
C GLU A 475 35.55 23.99 -17.91
N ILE A 476 34.27 24.36 -17.73
CA ILE A 476 33.59 25.37 -18.56
C ILE A 476 34.28 26.73 -18.41
N ALA A 477 34.60 27.14 -17.17
CA ALA A 477 35.30 28.41 -16.93
C ALA A 477 36.66 28.44 -17.64
N THR A 478 37.45 27.37 -17.51
CA THR A 478 38.74 27.25 -18.20
C THR A 478 38.58 27.26 -19.72
N GLY A 479 37.56 26.57 -20.24
CA GLY A 479 37.25 26.55 -21.68
C GLY A 479 36.84 27.92 -22.22
N ASN A 480 36.09 28.69 -21.44
CA ASN A 480 35.72 30.06 -21.80
C ASN A 480 36.90 31.02 -21.75
N ASP A 481 37.83 30.85 -20.82
CA ASP A 481 39.06 31.66 -20.79
C ASP A 481 39.89 31.44 -22.08
N ASP A 482 40.02 30.19 -22.57
CA ASP A 482 40.68 29.92 -23.85
C ASP A 482 39.88 30.50 -25.04
N LEU A 483 38.55 30.38 -25.01
CA LEU A 483 37.70 30.97 -26.05
C LEU A 483 37.82 32.50 -26.07
N SER A 484 37.90 33.16 -24.91
CA SER A 484 38.14 34.60 -24.79
C SER A 484 39.42 35.00 -25.50
N ARG A 485 40.52 34.32 -25.18
CA ARG A 485 41.85 34.58 -25.79
C ARG A 485 41.84 34.37 -27.30
N ARG A 486 41.13 33.35 -27.79
CA ARG A 486 40.98 33.10 -29.23
C ARG A 486 40.13 34.15 -29.92
N THR A 487 39.06 34.61 -29.28
CA THR A 487 38.22 35.72 -29.76
C THR A 487 39.04 37.01 -29.86
N GLU A 488 39.84 37.34 -28.85
CA GLU A 488 40.76 38.50 -28.87
C GLU A 488 41.78 38.40 -30.02
N GLN A 489 42.38 37.23 -30.21
CA GLN A 489 43.31 36.99 -31.33
C GLN A 489 42.62 37.09 -32.70
N GLN A 490 41.36 36.67 -32.78
CA GLN A 490 40.54 36.78 -33.98
C GLN A 490 40.21 38.24 -34.30
N VAL A 491 39.92 39.07 -33.30
CA VAL A 491 39.75 40.53 -33.49
C VAL A 491 41.00 41.13 -34.10
N ALA A 492 42.19 40.86 -33.55
CA ALA A 492 43.44 41.38 -34.09
C ALA A 492 43.69 40.94 -35.55
N SER A 493 43.34 39.68 -35.88
CA SER A 493 43.47 39.15 -37.25
C SER A 493 42.47 39.80 -38.22
N LEU A 494 41.26 40.12 -37.74
CA LEU A 494 40.24 40.83 -38.53
C LEU A 494 40.64 42.29 -38.78
N GLU A 495 41.22 42.98 -37.80
CA GLU A 495 41.77 44.33 -37.97
C GLU A 495 42.87 44.36 -39.04
N GLU A 496 43.82 43.42 -39.00
CA GLU A 496 44.88 43.32 -40.00
C GLU A 496 44.34 43.00 -41.40
N THR A 497 43.33 42.12 -41.48
CA THR A 497 42.65 41.77 -42.73
C THR A 497 41.90 42.98 -43.29
N ALA A 498 41.19 43.73 -42.45
CA ALA A 498 40.48 44.94 -42.86
C ALA A 498 41.43 46.01 -43.41
N ALA A 499 42.55 46.26 -42.71
CA ALA A 499 43.59 47.19 -43.19
C ALA A 499 44.18 46.75 -44.54
N SER A 500 44.45 45.45 -44.70
CA SER A 500 44.94 44.89 -45.96
C SER A 500 43.92 45.04 -47.10
N LEU A 501 42.63 44.89 -46.82
CA LEU A 501 41.56 45.09 -47.80
C LEU A 501 41.41 46.55 -48.22
N GLU A 502 41.60 47.51 -47.31
CA GLU A 502 41.62 48.94 -47.65
C GLU A 502 42.79 49.28 -48.60
N GLU A 503 43.99 48.76 -48.30
CA GLU A 503 45.16 48.93 -49.16
C GLU A 503 44.97 48.29 -50.54
N LEU A 504 44.44 47.06 -50.58
CA LEU A 504 44.11 46.37 -51.83
C LEU A 504 43.05 47.12 -52.64
N THR A 505 42.00 47.63 -51.98
CA THR A 505 40.94 48.43 -52.64
C THR A 505 41.54 49.68 -53.28
N SER A 506 42.40 50.39 -52.55
CA SER A 506 43.10 51.56 -53.05
C SER A 506 43.95 51.23 -54.29
N THR A 507 44.73 50.15 -54.22
CA THR A 507 45.62 49.71 -55.30
C THR A 507 44.84 49.29 -56.55
N VAL A 508 43.75 48.54 -56.40
CA VAL A 508 42.89 48.12 -57.52
C VAL A 508 42.22 49.34 -58.18
N LYS A 509 41.73 50.29 -57.39
CA LYS A 509 41.16 51.55 -57.91
C LYS A 509 42.20 52.36 -58.67
N GLN A 510 43.43 52.42 -58.16
CA GLN A 510 44.54 53.10 -58.82
C GLN A 510 44.93 52.40 -60.14
N ASN A 511 44.93 51.06 -60.17
CA ASN A 511 45.19 50.28 -61.39
C ASN A 511 44.13 50.51 -62.47
N ALA A 512 42.85 50.57 -62.08
CA ALA A 512 41.77 50.88 -63.02
C ALA A 512 41.95 52.28 -63.65
N GLU A 513 42.29 53.29 -62.84
CA GLU A 513 42.54 54.63 -63.36
C GLU A 513 43.81 54.70 -64.22
N HIS A 514 44.90 54.03 -63.82
CA HIS A 514 46.13 53.94 -64.62
C HIS A 514 45.89 53.25 -65.96
N ALA A 515 45.10 52.17 -66.00
CA ALA A 515 44.71 51.50 -67.24
C ALA A 515 43.89 52.45 -68.13
N ARG A 516 42.95 53.21 -67.55
CA ARG A 516 42.16 54.22 -68.27
C ARG A 516 43.03 55.34 -68.85
N GLN A 517 44.01 55.82 -68.08
CA GLN A 517 44.95 56.85 -68.52
C GLN A 517 45.90 56.33 -69.61
N ALA A 518 46.45 55.13 -69.45
CA ALA A 518 47.28 54.47 -70.44
C ALA A 518 46.52 54.22 -71.75
N ASN A 519 45.23 53.84 -71.65
CA ASN A 519 44.35 53.70 -72.80
C ASN A 519 44.19 55.02 -73.57
N GLN A 520 43.98 56.14 -72.87
CA GLN A 520 43.89 57.47 -73.51
C GLN A 520 45.21 57.86 -74.19
N LEU A 521 46.35 57.60 -73.55
CA LEU A 521 47.67 57.85 -74.13
C LEU A 521 47.93 56.99 -75.37
N ALA A 522 47.53 55.72 -75.34
CA ALA A 522 47.64 54.80 -76.47
C ALA A 522 46.77 55.29 -77.65
N VAL A 523 45.51 55.65 -77.42
CA VAL A 523 44.64 56.22 -78.46
C VAL A 523 45.25 57.50 -79.07
N GLY A 524 45.83 58.37 -78.24
CA GLY A 524 46.54 59.56 -78.71
C GLY A 524 47.77 59.23 -79.57
N ALA A 525 48.59 58.26 -79.14
CA ALA A 525 49.75 57.80 -79.89
C ALA A 525 49.36 57.15 -81.23
N ALA A 526 48.26 56.38 -81.26
CA ALA A 526 47.72 55.81 -82.49
C ALA A 526 47.30 56.91 -83.47
N ALA A 527 46.61 57.95 -83.00
CA ALA A 527 46.21 59.09 -83.84
C ALA A 527 47.43 59.81 -84.45
N VAL A 528 48.47 60.07 -83.66
CA VAL A 528 49.73 60.67 -84.17
C VAL A 528 50.42 59.75 -85.16
N ALA A 529 50.42 58.44 -84.93
CA ALA A 529 51.03 57.47 -85.84
C ALA A 529 50.27 57.38 -87.17
N THR A 530 48.93 57.39 -87.14
CA THR A 530 48.08 57.46 -88.34
C THR A 530 48.37 58.74 -89.14
N GLN A 531 48.40 59.90 -88.48
CA GLN A 531 48.71 61.17 -89.14
C GLN A 531 50.14 61.19 -89.72
N GLY A 532 51.11 60.59 -89.02
CA GLY A 532 52.46 60.40 -89.55
C GLY A 532 52.50 59.52 -90.79
N GLY A 533 51.67 58.46 -90.84
CA GLY A 533 51.47 57.64 -92.03
C GLY A 533 50.93 58.43 -93.22
N GLU A 534 49.91 59.28 -93.01
CA GLU A 534 49.35 60.16 -94.07
C GLU A 534 50.41 61.11 -94.65
N VAL A 535 51.25 61.71 -93.80
CA VAL A 535 52.35 62.59 -94.24
C VAL A 535 53.38 61.80 -95.06
N VAL A 536 53.73 60.60 -94.62
CA VAL A 536 54.66 59.72 -95.35
C VAL A 536 54.09 59.34 -96.72
N ASP A 537 52.80 59.01 -96.82
CA ASP A 537 52.12 58.72 -98.09
C ASP A 537 52.17 59.92 -99.04
N GLN A 538 51.99 61.14 -98.52
CA GLN A 538 52.12 62.37 -99.30
C GLN A 538 53.56 62.58 -99.81
N VAL A 539 54.58 62.22 -99.02
CA VAL A 539 56.00 62.27 -99.45
C VAL A 539 56.27 61.23 -100.53
N VAL A 540 55.76 60.00 -100.42
CA VAL A 540 55.88 58.97 -101.48
C VAL A 540 55.27 59.47 -102.79
N SER A 541 54.06 60.04 -102.73
CA SER A 541 53.39 60.61 -103.91
C SER A 541 54.23 61.72 -104.56
N THR A 542 54.82 62.60 -103.75
CA THR A 542 55.70 63.68 -104.23
C THR A 542 56.98 63.13 -104.87
N MET A 543 57.62 62.14 -104.26
CA MET A 543 58.82 61.48 -104.80
C MET A 543 58.54 60.80 -106.13
N SER A 544 57.40 60.11 -106.27
CA SER A 544 56.96 59.53 -107.54
C SER A 544 56.73 60.60 -108.63
N GLY A 545 56.18 61.76 -108.25
CA GLY A 545 56.04 62.91 -109.14
C GLY A 545 57.40 63.49 -109.58
N ILE A 546 58.37 63.58 -108.67
CA ILE A 546 59.74 64.02 -108.99
C ILE A 546 60.42 63.01 -109.91
N GLU A 547 60.33 61.70 -109.63
CA GLU A 547 60.91 60.65 -110.47
C GLU A 547 60.38 60.73 -111.90
N THR A 548 59.07 60.89 -112.05
CA THR A 548 58.39 61.04 -113.35
C THR A 548 58.87 62.29 -114.08
N SER A 549 58.99 63.42 -113.36
CA SER A 549 59.48 64.68 -113.92
C SER A 549 60.94 64.60 -114.37
N SER A 550 61.80 63.96 -113.58
CA SER A 550 63.21 63.75 -113.90
C SER A 550 63.40 62.84 -115.12
N LYS A 551 62.62 61.75 -115.26
CA LYS A 551 62.62 60.92 -116.48
C LYS A 551 62.25 61.74 -117.72
N LYS A 552 61.22 62.60 -117.61
CA LYS A 552 60.82 63.49 -118.71
C LYS A 552 61.93 64.50 -119.08
N ILE A 553 62.68 65.00 -118.10
CA ILE A 553 63.86 65.84 -118.37
C ILE A 553 64.94 65.03 -119.09
N ALA A 554 65.23 63.79 -118.67
CA ALA A 554 66.20 62.91 -119.34
C ALA A 554 65.86 62.68 -120.83
N ASP A 555 64.57 62.51 -121.15
CA ASP A 555 64.08 62.40 -122.52
C ASP A 555 64.34 63.70 -123.32
N ILE A 556 64.05 64.87 -122.74
CA ILE A 556 64.31 66.18 -123.37
C ILE A 556 65.80 66.37 -123.64
N ILE A 557 66.66 66.03 -122.68
CA ILE A 557 68.12 66.13 -122.84
C ILE A 557 68.61 65.19 -123.95
N SER A 558 68.02 64.00 -124.07
CA SER A 558 68.33 63.08 -125.18
C SER A 558 67.94 63.65 -126.54
N VAL A 559 66.85 64.42 -126.64
CA VAL A 559 66.49 65.17 -127.84
C VAL A 559 67.49 66.29 -128.12
N ILE A 560 67.93 67.04 -127.11
CA ILE A 560 68.93 68.12 -127.25
C ILE A 560 70.27 67.58 -127.73
N ASP A 561 70.74 66.45 -127.19
CA ASP A 561 71.95 65.76 -127.66
C ASP A 561 71.81 65.34 -129.14
N GLY A 562 70.63 64.83 -129.53
CA GLY A 562 70.28 64.57 -130.93
C GLY A 562 70.35 65.79 -131.83
N ILE A 563 69.83 66.94 -131.39
CA ILE A 563 69.90 68.23 -132.13
C ILE A 563 71.36 68.70 -132.24
N ALA A 564 72.14 68.58 -131.18
CA ALA A 564 73.56 68.94 -131.17
C ALA A 564 74.35 68.07 -132.15
N PHE A 565 74.10 66.76 -132.18
CA PHE A 565 74.69 65.84 -133.17
C PHE A 565 74.31 66.22 -134.61
N GLN A 566 73.03 66.47 -134.88
CA GLN A 566 72.57 66.92 -136.21
C GLN A 566 73.24 68.23 -136.63
N THR A 567 73.35 69.20 -135.70
CA THR A 567 74.00 70.50 -135.94
C THR A 567 75.50 70.33 -136.22
N ASN A 568 76.17 69.41 -135.53
CA ASN A 568 77.58 69.07 -135.77
C ASN A 568 77.81 68.50 -137.18
N ILE A 569 76.91 67.63 -137.66
CA ILE A 569 76.96 67.09 -139.03
C ILE A 569 76.65 68.17 -140.08
N LEU A 570 75.64 69.01 -139.85
CA LEU A 570 75.32 70.16 -140.71
C LEU A 570 76.51 71.12 -140.84
N ALA A 571 77.14 71.45 -139.71
CA ALA A 571 78.32 72.32 -139.66
C ALA A 571 79.53 71.70 -140.37
N LEU A 572 79.75 70.39 -140.23
CA LEU A 572 80.77 69.67 -140.98
C LEU A 572 80.49 69.71 -142.50
N ASN A 573 79.25 69.46 -142.92
CA ASN A 573 78.85 69.54 -144.33
C ASN A 573 79.08 70.97 -144.89
N ALA A 574 78.71 71.99 -144.12
CA ALA A 574 78.94 73.39 -144.48
C ALA A 574 80.44 73.73 -144.57
N ALA A 575 81.27 73.24 -143.65
CA ALA A 575 82.72 73.43 -143.69
C ALA A 575 83.36 72.77 -144.92
N VAL A 576 82.88 71.59 -145.31
CA VAL A 576 83.32 70.89 -146.54
C VAL A 576 82.94 71.69 -147.79
N GLU A 577 81.69 72.17 -147.88
CA GLU A 577 81.25 72.97 -149.03
C GLU A 577 81.98 74.33 -149.10
N ALA A 578 82.26 74.94 -147.94
CA ALA A 578 83.06 76.15 -147.86
C ALA A 578 84.52 75.94 -148.31
N ALA A 579 85.13 74.80 -147.97
CA ALA A 579 86.46 74.43 -148.47
C ALA A 579 86.45 74.18 -149.99
N ARG A 580 85.35 73.63 -150.53
CA ARG A 580 85.13 73.40 -151.96
C ARG A 580 85.04 74.71 -152.77
N ALA A 581 84.53 75.78 -152.17
CA ALA A 581 84.41 77.11 -152.78
C ALA A 581 85.72 77.94 -152.79
N GLY A 582 86.84 77.43 -152.24
CA GLY A 582 88.14 78.10 -152.27
C GLY A 582 88.20 79.41 -151.47
N GLU A 583 88.89 80.44 -152.00
CA GLU A 583 89.09 81.72 -151.28
C GLU A 583 87.77 82.46 -150.96
N GLN A 584 86.72 82.28 -151.77
CA GLN A 584 85.40 82.90 -151.52
C GLN A 584 84.65 82.26 -150.34
N GLY A 585 85.03 81.04 -149.94
CA GLY A 585 84.40 80.29 -148.86
C GLY A 585 85.05 80.48 -147.48
N ARG A 586 86.17 81.21 -147.36
CA ARG A 586 86.94 81.33 -146.09
C ARG A 586 86.09 81.84 -144.92
N GLY A 587 85.25 82.85 -145.14
CA GLY A 587 84.35 83.37 -144.10
C GLY A 587 83.32 82.34 -143.62
N PHE A 588 82.73 81.59 -144.57
CA PHE A 588 81.77 80.52 -144.25
C PHE A 588 82.43 79.33 -143.56
N ALA A 589 83.67 78.98 -143.92
CA ALA A 589 84.42 77.89 -143.28
C ALA A 589 84.70 78.19 -141.80
N VAL A 590 85.03 79.44 -141.45
CA VAL A 590 85.23 79.86 -140.05
C VAL A 590 83.93 79.76 -139.26
N VAL A 591 82.82 80.28 -139.81
CA VAL A 591 81.50 80.19 -139.15
C VAL A 591 81.08 78.73 -138.98
N ALA A 592 81.26 77.88 -140.00
CA ALA A 592 80.96 76.46 -139.93
C ALA A 592 81.81 75.74 -138.85
N SER A 593 83.10 76.08 -138.72
CA SER A 593 83.95 75.56 -137.64
C SER A 593 83.50 76.02 -136.24
N GLU A 594 83.05 77.26 -136.10
CA GLU A 594 82.55 77.79 -134.84
C GLU A 594 81.21 77.14 -134.45
N VAL A 595 80.28 77.00 -135.39
CA VAL A 595 79.01 76.29 -135.20
C VAL A 595 79.27 74.83 -134.84
N ARG A 596 80.28 74.19 -135.46
CA ARG A 596 80.68 72.82 -135.14
C ARG A 596 81.20 72.70 -133.70
N THR A 597 82.09 73.61 -133.31
CA THR A 597 82.63 73.67 -131.94
C THR A 597 81.50 73.91 -130.92
N LEU A 598 80.55 74.80 -131.22
CA LEU A 598 79.39 75.04 -130.39
C LEU A 598 78.49 73.80 -130.27
N ALA A 599 78.24 73.10 -131.38
CA ALA A 599 77.47 71.86 -131.39
C ALA A 599 78.14 70.76 -130.53
N GLN A 600 79.46 70.61 -130.61
CA GLN A 600 80.21 69.67 -129.77
C GLN A 600 80.16 70.06 -128.29
N ARG A 601 80.24 71.36 -127.97
CA ARG A 601 80.06 71.87 -126.60
C ARG A 601 78.65 71.60 -126.07
N SER A 602 77.62 71.79 -126.89
CA SER A 602 76.23 71.50 -126.53
C SER A 602 76.00 70.00 -126.30
N ALA A 603 76.57 69.12 -127.12
CA ALA A 603 76.50 67.67 -126.93
C ALA A 603 77.18 67.23 -125.62
N ASN A 604 78.37 67.76 -125.33
CA ASN A 604 79.07 67.47 -124.08
C ASN A 604 78.27 67.95 -122.86
N ALA A 605 77.72 69.17 -122.91
CA ALA A 605 76.86 69.70 -121.85
C ALA A 605 75.58 68.87 -121.68
N ALA A 606 74.94 68.46 -122.77
CA ALA A 606 73.78 67.57 -122.73
C ALA A 606 74.11 66.22 -122.07
N LYS A 607 75.27 65.64 -122.38
CA LYS A 607 75.74 64.39 -121.77
C LYS A 607 76.03 64.52 -120.27
N GLU A 608 76.62 65.63 -119.84
CA GLU A 608 76.83 65.94 -118.42
C GLU A 608 75.50 66.11 -117.67
N ILE A 609 74.55 66.87 -118.24
CA ILE A 609 73.22 67.04 -117.66
C ILE A 609 72.49 65.70 -117.58
N LYS A 610 72.57 64.86 -118.62
CA LYS A 610 71.98 63.52 -118.61
C LYS A 610 72.52 62.68 -117.45
N GLY A 611 73.82 62.68 -117.22
CA GLY A 611 74.43 61.98 -116.07
C GLY A 611 73.92 62.49 -114.72
N LEU A 612 73.78 63.81 -114.54
CA LEU A 612 73.22 64.39 -113.32
C LEU A 612 71.73 64.04 -113.10
N ILE A 613 70.96 63.97 -114.18
CA ILE A 613 69.54 63.58 -114.12
C ILE A 613 69.41 62.09 -113.81
N ASP A 614 70.22 61.22 -114.42
CA ASP A 614 70.24 59.78 -114.11
C ASP A 614 70.62 59.54 -112.64
N ASP A 615 71.63 60.24 -112.10
CA ASP A 615 71.97 60.21 -110.66
C ASP A 615 70.79 60.67 -109.79
N SER A 616 70.12 61.75 -110.19
CA SER A 616 68.95 62.28 -109.47
C SER A 616 67.78 61.29 -109.46
N VAL A 617 67.50 60.61 -110.58
CA VAL A 617 66.48 59.54 -110.64
C VAL A 617 66.85 58.40 -109.70
N GLY A 618 68.12 57.98 -109.67
CA GLY A 618 68.60 56.95 -108.74
C GLY A 618 68.38 57.32 -107.28
N ARG A 619 68.78 58.54 -106.87
CA ARG A 619 68.58 59.04 -105.50
C ARG A 619 67.12 59.17 -105.10
N VAL A 620 66.25 59.58 -106.03
CA VAL A 620 64.80 59.68 -105.77
C VAL A 620 64.19 58.29 -105.60
N ALA A 621 64.62 57.30 -106.39
CA ALA A 621 64.17 55.92 -106.24
C ALA A 621 64.59 55.32 -104.88
N GLU A 622 65.85 55.53 -104.46
CA GLU A 622 66.33 55.14 -103.13
C GLU A 622 65.55 55.85 -102.01
N GLY A 623 65.32 57.16 -102.14
CA GLY A 623 64.51 57.94 -101.20
C GLY A 623 63.08 57.43 -101.10
N SER A 624 62.44 57.12 -102.24
CA SER A 624 61.09 56.56 -102.27
C SER A 624 61.01 55.21 -101.55
N ALA A 625 62.02 54.35 -101.71
CA ALA A 625 62.07 53.05 -101.03
C ALA A 625 62.23 53.18 -99.50
N LEU A 626 63.02 54.17 -99.04
CA LEU A 626 63.18 54.46 -97.60
C LEU A 626 61.88 54.98 -96.98
N VAL A 627 61.20 55.89 -97.68
CA VAL A 627 59.93 56.48 -97.23
C VAL A 627 58.81 55.44 -97.21
N ASP A 628 58.72 54.55 -98.21
CA ASP A 628 57.78 53.42 -98.21
C ASP A 628 58.00 52.48 -97.00
N ARG A 629 59.26 52.15 -96.69
CA ARG A 629 59.58 51.36 -95.50
C ARG A 629 59.17 52.08 -94.22
N ALA A 630 59.39 53.40 -94.13
CA ALA A 630 58.94 54.20 -92.99
C ALA A 630 57.40 54.14 -92.84
N GLY A 631 56.65 54.21 -93.95
CA GLY A 631 55.19 54.12 -93.96
C GLY A 631 54.69 52.78 -93.42
N ARG A 632 55.31 51.67 -93.84
CA ARG A 632 55.02 50.33 -93.29
C ARG A 632 55.32 50.24 -91.79
N THR A 633 56.42 50.80 -91.32
CA THR A 633 56.73 50.87 -89.89
C THR A 633 55.69 51.68 -89.11
N MET A 634 55.16 52.77 -89.67
CA MET A 634 54.06 53.51 -89.03
C MET A 634 52.78 52.65 -88.90
N GLN A 635 52.45 51.85 -89.90
CA GLN A 635 51.32 50.91 -89.83
C GLN A 635 51.52 49.84 -88.75
N GLU A 636 52.74 49.30 -88.62
CA GLU A 636 53.09 48.34 -87.55
C GLU A 636 52.98 48.97 -86.15
N ILE A 637 53.35 50.26 -86.00
CA ILE A 637 53.17 51.02 -84.76
C ILE A 637 51.69 51.13 -84.42
N VAL A 638 50.84 51.55 -85.37
CA VAL A 638 49.38 51.65 -85.16
C VAL A 638 48.81 50.31 -84.70
N ALA A 639 49.16 49.21 -85.37
CA ALA A 639 48.70 47.88 -84.98
C ALA A 639 49.19 47.45 -83.58
N SER A 640 50.39 47.86 -83.19
CA SER A 640 50.96 47.56 -81.87
C SER A 640 50.29 48.38 -80.76
N VAL A 641 50.00 49.65 -81.01
CA VAL A 641 49.29 50.53 -80.08
C VAL A 641 47.83 50.10 -79.90
N GLN A 642 47.19 49.58 -80.96
CA GLN A 642 45.86 48.98 -80.84
C GLN A 642 45.85 47.80 -79.86
N ARG A 643 46.84 46.89 -79.94
CA ARG A 643 46.97 45.79 -78.97
C ARG A 643 47.15 46.29 -77.54
N VAL A 644 47.89 47.38 -77.33
CA VAL A 644 48.04 48.00 -75.99
C VAL A 644 46.69 48.53 -75.49
N THR A 645 45.92 49.17 -76.37
CA THR A 645 44.56 49.68 -76.07
C THR A 645 43.64 48.54 -75.62
N ASP A 646 43.67 47.42 -76.34
CA ASP A 646 42.86 46.24 -76.01
C ASP A 646 43.24 45.65 -74.63
N ILE A 647 44.54 45.50 -74.35
CA ILE A 647 45.05 45.02 -73.04
C ILE A 647 44.64 45.98 -71.91
N MET A 648 44.71 47.30 -72.13
CA MET A 648 44.28 48.27 -71.12
C MET A 648 42.77 48.17 -70.84
N GLY A 649 41.96 47.88 -71.86
CA GLY A 649 40.53 47.59 -71.70
C GLY A 649 40.27 46.35 -70.86
N GLU A 650 41.02 45.26 -71.09
CA GLU A 650 40.94 44.05 -70.28
C GLU A 650 41.36 44.29 -68.82
N ILE A 651 42.46 45.02 -68.58
CA ILE A 651 42.92 45.36 -67.22
C ILE A 651 41.90 46.23 -66.49
N SER A 652 41.31 47.21 -67.17
CA SER A 652 40.27 48.06 -66.57
C SER A 652 39.05 47.24 -66.17
N THR A 653 38.62 46.30 -67.02
CA THR A 653 37.48 45.42 -66.74
C THR A 653 37.78 44.48 -65.57
N ALA A 654 38.94 43.82 -65.59
CA ALA A 654 39.39 42.94 -64.52
C ALA A 654 39.54 43.68 -63.17
N SER A 655 40.05 44.92 -63.19
CA SER A 655 40.17 45.75 -61.99
C SER A 655 38.79 46.14 -61.42
N GLN A 656 37.81 46.41 -62.29
CA GLN A 656 36.43 46.69 -61.87
C GLN A 656 35.79 45.45 -61.20
N GLU A 657 36.01 44.26 -61.75
CA GLU A 657 35.56 42.99 -61.16
C GLU A 657 36.25 42.70 -59.82
N GLN A 658 37.56 42.91 -59.74
CA GLN A 658 38.31 42.80 -58.48
C GLN A 658 37.78 43.75 -57.42
N SER A 659 37.46 45.00 -57.78
CA SER A 659 36.89 45.97 -56.85
C SER A 659 35.54 45.50 -56.30
N ALA A 660 34.67 44.94 -57.15
CA ALA A 660 33.40 44.37 -56.70
C ALA A 660 33.60 43.13 -55.82
N GLY A 661 34.58 42.28 -56.14
CA GLY A 661 34.96 41.13 -55.33
C GLY A 661 35.48 41.54 -53.95
N ILE A 662 36.33 42.55 -53.86
CA ILE A 662 36.86 43.09 -52.60
C ILE A 662 35.73 43.71 -51.76
N GLU A 663 34.78 44.41 -52.37
CA GLU A 663 33.59 44.91 -51.65
C GLU A 663 32.80 43.79 -50.97
N GLN A 664 32.67 42.63 -51.64
CA GLN A 664 32.00 41.47 -51.06
C GLN A 664 32.82 40.82 -49.94
N VAL A 665 34.15 40.76 -50.09
CA VAL A 665 35.03 40.30 -49.01
C VAL A 665 34.93 41.23 -47.80
N ASN A 666 34.88 42.55 -48.01
CA ASN A 666 34.73 43.54 -46.94
C ASN A 666 33.42 43.35 -46.16
N ARG A 667 32.29 43.11 -46.85
CA ARG A 667 31.02 42.75 -46.19
C ARG A 667 31.15 41.49 -45.33
N THR A 668 31.86 40.48 -45.83
CA THR A 668 32.13 39.24 -45.07
C THR A 668 32.98 39.51 -43.83
N VAL A 669 34.02 40.34 -43.93
CA VAL A 669 34.85 40.73 -42.77
C VAL A 669 34.03 41.49 -41.73
N THR A 670 33.13 42.38 -42.16
CA THR A 670 32.20 43.08 -41.24
C THR A 670 31.28 42.09 -40.51
N GLN A 671 30.75 41.08 -41.21
CA GLN A 671 29.94 40.03 -40.57
C GLN A 671 30.75 39.17 -39.60
N MET A 672 32.01 38.86 -39.94
CA MET A 672 32.91 38.14 -39.04
C MET A 672 33.22 38.97 -37.79
N ASP A 673 33.36 40.29 -37.90
CA ASP A 673 33.54 41.18 -36.75
C ASP A 673 32.30 41.16 -35.84
N GLU A 674 31.09 41.31 -36.38
CA GLU A 674 29.85 41.19 -35.59
C GLU A 674 29.76 39.84 -34.86
N ALA A 675 30.06 38.73 -35.55
CA ALA A 675 30.06 37.41 -34.94
C ALA A 675 31.15 37.27 -33.84
N THR A 676 32.30 37.90 -34.04
CA THR A 676 33.40 37.92 -33.06
C THR A 676 33.01 38.70 -31.80
N GLN A 677 32.34 39.84 -31.95
CA GLN A 677 31.79 40.61 -30.84
C GLN A 677 30.69 39.83 -30.09
N GLN A 678 29.81 39.13 -30.81
CA GLN A 678 28.83 38.24 -30.19
C GLN A 678 29.50 37.10 -29.41
N ASN A 679 30.57 36.51 -29.95
CA ASN A 679 31.34 35.49 -29.24
C ASN A 679 31.94 36.03 -27.94
N ALA A 680 32.45 37.26 -27.94
CA ALA A 680 32.95 37.90 -26.72
C ALA A 680 31.83 38.04 -25.66
N ALA A 681 30.65 38.53 -26.05
CA ALA A 681 29.51 38.64 -25.15
C ALA A 681 29.03 37.27 -24.63
N LEU A 682 29.02 36.24 -25.48
CA LEU A 682 28.68 34.87 -25.10
C LEU A 682 29.68 34.28 -24.11
N VAL A 683 30.97 34.55 -24.29
CA VAL A 683 32.02 34.14 -23.36
C VAL A 683 31.81 34.77 -21.99
N GLU A 684 31.54 36.09 -21.92
CA GLU A 684 31.26 36.76 -20.65
C GLU A 684 30.04 36.14 -19.94
N GLN A 685 28.94 35.91 -20.68
CA GLN A 685 27.73 35.33 -20.13
C GLN A 685 27.95 33.88 -19.66
N ALA A 686 28.68 33.08 -20.43
CA ALA A 686 28.97 31.70 -20.10
C ALA A 686 29.91 31.60 -18.88
N THR A 687 30.89 32.49 -18.76
CA THR A 687 31.78 32.57 -17.59
C THR A 687 31.01 32.97 -16.33
N ALA A 688 30.10 33.95 -16.43
CA ALA A 688 29.22 34.31 -15.33
C ALA A 688 28.34 33.12 -14.89
N SER A 689 27.79 32.37 -15.86
CA SER A 689 26.98 31.18 -15.60
C SER A 689 27.79 30.05 -14.95
N ALA A 690 29.02 29.81 -15.41
CA ALA A 690 29.93 28.81 -14.83
C ALA A 690 30.26 29.15 -13.36
N ARG A 691 30.60 30.41 -13.06
CA ARG A 691 30.83 30.86 -11.68
C ARG A 691 29.58 30.75 -10.80
N SER A 692 28.40 31.04 -11.35
CA SER A 692 27.15 30.85 -10.62
C SER A 692 26.89 29.38 -10.30
N MET A 693 27.17 28.46 -11.24
CA MET A 693 27.06 27.01 -11.00
C MET A 693 28.06 26.53 -9.95
N GLU A 694 29.30 27.01 -9.99
CA GLU A 694 30.33 26.72 -8.98
C GLU A 694 29.87 27.18 -7.58
N SER A 695 29.35 28.41 -7.48
CA SER A 695 28.80 28.92 -6.22
C SER A 695 27.62 28.09 -5.70
N GLN A 696 26.67 27.72 -6.57
CA GLN A 696 25.51 26.91 -6.19
C GLN A 696 25.89 25.49 -5.79
N ALA A 697 26.84 24.87 -6.50
CA ALA A 697 27.40 23.58 -6.13
C ALA A 697 28.10 23.64 -4.77
N GLY A 698 28.87 24.70 -4.52
CA GLY A 698 29.49 24.96 -3.22
C GLY A 698 28.47 25.17 -2.09
N GLU A 699 27.36 25.86 -2.35
CA GLU A 699 26.26 26.01 -1.39
C GLU A 699 25.56 24.69 -1.08
N LEU A 700 25.26 23.88 -2.11
CA LEU A 700 24.69 22.55 -1.94
C LEU A 700 25.63 21.65 -1.13
N ALA A 701 26.92 21.64 -1.48
CA ALA A 701 27.94 20.89 -0.75
C ALA A 701 28.00 21.30 0.74
N ARG A 702 27.95 22.61 1.04
CA ARG A 702 27.89 23.10 2.43
C ARG A 702 26.60 22.69 3.14
N ALA A 703 25.46 22.77 2.47
CA ALA A 703 24.16 22.40 3.03
C ALA A 703 24.08 20.91 3.39
N VAL A 704 24.70 20.05 2.59
CA VAL A 704 24.73 18.61 2.87
C VAL A 704 25.90 18.20 3.78
N ALA A 705 26.93 19.03 3.92
CA ALA A 705 28.07 18.77 4.81
C ALA A 705 27.70 18.80 6.30
N SER A 706 26.56 19.40 6.67
CA SER A 706 26.04 19.30 8.04
C SER A 706 25.60 17.89 8.42
N PHE A 707 25.34 17.02 7.43
CA PHE A 707 24.97 15.64 7.67
C PHE A 707 26.21 14.75 7.82
N THR A 708 26.29 14.03 8.95
CA THR A 708 27.34 13.05 9.19
C THR A 708 26.95 11.73 8.54
N LEU A 709 27.81 11.25 7.63
CA LEU A 709 27.62 9.99 6.91
C LEU A 709 28.65 8.96 7.37
N VAL A 710 28.29 7.68 7.25
CA VAL A 710 29.24 6.60 7.52
C VAL A 710 30.41 6.76 6.53
N PRO A 711 31.67 6.86 7.02
CA PRO A 711 32.84 6.94 6.19
C PRO A 711 32.82 5.77 5.21
N ARG A 712 33.10 6.07 3.94
CA ARG A 712 33.29 5.00 2.96
C ARG A 712 34.50 4.21 3.43
N GLY A 713 34.30 2.96 3.88
CA GLY A 713 35.42 2.06 4.13
C GLY A 713 36.33 2.05 2.89
N PRO A 714 37.65 1.87 3.05
CA PRO A 714 38.58 1.93 1.93
C PRO A 714 38.05 1.02 0.83
N ALA A 715 37.85 1.59 -0.35
CA ALA A 715 37.31 0.89 -1.50
C ALA A 715 38.22 -0.29 -1.82
N GLY A 716 37.87 -1.47 -1.31
CA GLY A 716 38.44 -2.72 -1.78
C GLY A 716 38.17 -2.80 -3.27
N ALA A 717 39.23 -3.01 -4.03
CA ALA A 717 39.23 -3.17 -5.48
C ALA A 717 38.21 -4.24 -5.93
N ALA A 718 36.96 -3.84 -6.11
CA ALA A 718 35.97 -4.58 -6.88
C ALA A 718 36.02 -3.97 -8.28
N GLY A 719 36.51 -4.77 -9.22
CA GLY A 719 36.94 -4.35 -10.54
C GLY A 719 35.90 -3.54 -11.32
N ASN A 720 36.43 -2.71 -12.21
CA ASN A 720 35.73 -2.10 -13.33
C ASN A 720 34.69 -3.05 -13.93
N VAL A 721 33.43 -2.92 -13.52
CA VAL A 721 32.31 -3.30 -14.37
C VAL A 721 32.04 -2.05 -15.20
N ALA A 722 32.61 -2.08 -16.41
CA ALA A 722 32.32 -1.10 -17.44
C ALA A 722 30.80 -1.06 -17.64
N ILE A 723 30.20 0.07 -17.29
CA ILE A 723 28.84 0.42 -17.68
C ILE A 723 28.89 0.63 -19.19
N LEU A 724 28.51 -0.40 -19.96
CA LEU A 724 28.24 -0.27 -21.38
C LEU A 724 27.00 0.61 -21.55
N HIS A 725 27.20 1.87 -21.88
CA HIS A 725 26.17 2.75 -22.42
C HIS A 725 25.65 2.17 -23.74
N PRO A 726 24.33 1.92 -23.89
CA PRO A 726 23.74 1.66 -25.19
C PRO A 726 23.40 2.99 -25.86
N GLY A 727 24.07 3.26 -26.99
CA GLY A 727 23.51 4.13 -28.04
C GLY A 727 24.18 5.48 -28.24
N TYR A 728 25.19 5.53 -29.12
CA TYR A 728 25.36 6.63 -30.07
C TYR A 728 25.98 6.04 -31.35
N LYS A 729 25.13 5.71 -32.34
CA LYS A 729 25.57 5.51 -33.72
C LYS A 729 25.91 6.89 -34.29
N LYS A 730 27.19 7.16 -34.55
CA LYS A 730 27.62 8.21 -35.47
C LYS A 730 27.01 7.92 -36.84
N ALA A 731 26.16 8.81 -37.32
CA ALA A 731 25.85 8.92 -38.74
C ALA A 731 26.92 9.81 -39.36
N GLU A 732 27.84 9.23 -40.13
CA GLU A 732 28.54 9.95 -41.17
C GLU A 732 27.49 10.42 -42.18
N HIS A 733 27.43 11.73 -42.44
CA HIS A 733 26.88 12.27 -43.67
C HIS A 733 27.97 13.11 -44.30
N GLY A 734 28.49 12.62 -45.42
CA GLY A 734 29.18 13.46 -46.38
C GLY A 734 28.17 14.36 -47.09
N ARG A 735 28.50 15.65 -47.14
CA ARG A 735 28.40 16.51 -48.32
C ARG A 735 29.25 17.75 -48.08
#